data_AF-A0A6N7XJ29-F1
#
_entry.id   AF-A0A6N7XJ29-F1
#
_cell.length_a   1.000
_cell.length_b   1.000
_cell.length_c   1.000
_cell.angle_alpha   90.00
_cell.angle_beta   90.00
_cell.angle_gamma   90.00
#
_symmetry.space_group_name_H-M   'P 1'
#
loop_
_entity.id
_entity.type
_entity.pdbx_description
1 polymer ?
#
loop_
_entity_poly.entity_id
_entity_poly.type
_entity_poly.pdbx_seq_one_letter_code
_entity_poly.pdbx_strand_id
1 'polypeptide(L)'
;MPDSLGGVPDTTFERNIQKNNNQHKQHNTKEVHMAKECSICGKKLGFLSGKVAVSDGIVCDSCWFAAGLDLSINSMMTSNTRTVNQLRDMIEIEVLKRAAELTGRTDLAAAVPQAEVPAEKTPAVKTTPARKVETTDAKPVDIILEVGKDRKVNFQCAGQPVINLEDLIQGNEMIIGDGFIYNRSKETLPDVRIACEFQPAIVDPGLLYYEEGTFTAGVEGKFEIDDPPVNLEEYAKIKRTRNGKIRFTLFMGEQEVGTAECSMRVKPAPEEEMQKYMKSVMYETEKNASGPVNVFLYARADGTFDEDLMRRPDLLYAMYANGQEQLIGDVYVANETGKKLKNIQFRADFTSDILEPVDVFLGDVPAGENIVFEVDDPAINLRKLEQITEIETCTATYTLTVNGKKVSEACGRVTICPYDQWNGALVLLPAYMTPNHPDIIGLLQQAARWMQKEGMNPSLEGYQGDAKRVEEMTMGVYNAIKEAGIIYSNPPASFFGPQRVRLGETVMQQKFATCMDITVLFASCLESFGLHPVLITAPAHIFAGVWLTSKGRCSEPVLSDTAQLRKLIKEKELVALECTAMTLGKNLSYKEAKKEAEEILKALDENKIPDNDCIDVQLVRNIGIRPIPMRRNPAGVIAEPSVEAPAIASGEAPAETVEGAGKAPAETAAKAPRKSPAKEKPAATKEVPAAPEIAEVAEAIEAATVTTAAAAASAEPLRYIREEYRVFEKDLSQITIDNFYDRQTKKLIKEAISEIVQVEGPISQPALIRTLINSTGLGRAGKNISEHLDKLVATADVKITRQSGVRFLWNHGSNPADYHTFRFQEQRNTEDICKYELKNAVCCLLQENGPMTKEEITKAMVSLLGYSRSSHRIEECAADAIKAARELKAIEQNERKQFVVR
;
A
#
# COMPACT_ATOMS: atom_id res chain seq x y z
N MET A 1 26.22 -80.29 30.05
CA MET A 1 26.17 -80.76 31.45
C MET A 1 26.84 -79.71 32.33
N PRO A 2 26.24 -79.37 33.49
CA PRO A 2 24.82 -79.09 33.72
C PRO A 2 24.57 -77.57 33.53
N ASP A 3 23.43 -77.10 33.05
CA ASP A 3 22.09 -77.07 33.66
C ASP A 3 21.99 -76.13 34.88
N SER A 4 21.51 -74.91 34.63
CA SER A 4 20.88 -74.06 35.66
C SER A 4 19.80 -73.15 35.07
N LEU A 5 18.53 -73.51 35.38
CA LEU A 5 17.37 -72.61 35.49
C LEU A 5 16.99 -71.77 34.24
N GLY A 6 16.25 -72.40 33.31
CA GLY A 6 15.70 -71.74 32.13
C GLY A 6 14.46 -70.85 32.39
N GLY A 7 14.04 -70.11 31.35
CA GLY A 7 12.89 -69.18 31.46
C GLY A 7 12.64 -68.27 30.25
N VAL A 8 12.65 -68.81 29.02
CA VAL A 8 12.15 -68.19 27.76
C VAL A 8 12.70 -66.80 27.36
N PRO A 9 13.44 -66.72 26.24
CA PRO A 9 13.61 -65.48 25.49
C PRO A 9 13.13 -65.61 24.03
N ASP A 10 11.93 -65.09 23.72
CA ASP A 10 11.64 -64.56 22.38
C ASP A 10 10.44 -63.57 22.39
N THR A 11 10.28 -62.82 21.31
CA THR A 11 9.17 -61.89 20.99
C THR A 11 9.03 -60.65 21.89
N THR A 12 10.00 -59.73 21.83
CA THR A 12 9.69 -58.28 21.83
C THR A 12 10.83 -57.41 21.27
N PHE A 13 11.09 -57.48 19.95
CA PHE A 13 11.81 -56.40 19.25
C PHE A 13 10.86 -55.26 18.81
N GLU A 14 9.61 -55.28 19.28
CA GLU A 14 8.59 -54.24 19.08
C GLU A 14 8.24 -53.55 20.41
N ARG A 15 9.21 -52.90 21.07
CA ARG A 15 8.91 -52.09 22.28
C ARG A 15 9.94 -51.02 22.66
N ASN A 16 10.45 -50.25 21.68
CA ASN A 16 11.23 -49.04 21.98
C ASN A 16 10.99 -47.83 21.05
N ILE A 17 9.88 -47.80 20.30
CA ILE A 17 9.38 -46.58 19.62
C ILE A 17 7.89 -46.36 19.95
N GLN A 18 7.55 -46.39 21.26
CA GLN A 18 6.17 -46.10 21.70
C GLN A 18 6.07 -45.62 23.17
N LYS A 19 7.02 -44.78 23.60
CA LYS A 19 6.95 -44.02 24.85
C LYS A 19 7.47 -42.59 24.66
N ASN A 20 6.62 -41.75 24.05
CA ASN A 20 6.61 -40.28 24.25
C ASN A 20 5.35 -39.64 23.62
N ASN A 21 4.81 -40.20 22.53
CA ASN A 21 3.52 -39.77 21.98
C ASN A 21 2.32 -40.36 22.75
N ASN A 22 2.05 -39.83 23.95
CA ASN A 22 0.69 -39.79 24.55
C ASN A 22 0.63 -38.96 25.85
N GLN A 23 0.82 -37.65 25.75
CA GLN A 23 0.37 -36.72 26.82
C GLN A 23 -0.11 -35.34 26.33
N HIS A 24 -0.34 -35.16 25.02
CA HIS A 24 -0.91 -33.95 24.43
C HIS A 24 -2.07 -34.26 23.47
N LYS A 25 -3.27 -34.40 24.05
CA LYS A 25 -4.54 -33.87 23.54
C LYS A 25 -5.64 -34.05 24.60
N GLN A 26 -6.68 -33.22 24.53
CA GLN A 26 -7.88 -33.21 25.39
C GLN A 26 -7.69 -32.78 26.86
N HIS A 27 -7.42 -31.49 27.04
CA HIS A 27 -8.53 -30.64 27.53
C HIS A 27 -8.80 -29.55 26.50
N ASN A 28 -10.08 -29.27 26.23
CA ASN A 28 -10.53 -28.21 25.33
C ASN A 28 -11.69 -27.49 26.01
N THR A 29 -11.54 -26.18 26.24
CA THR A 29 -12.66 -25.27 26.44
C THR A 29 -12.26 -23.84 26.08
N LYS A 30 -12.81 -23.37 24.96
CA LYS A 30 -13.19 -21.99 24.64
C LYS A 30 -12.90 -20.94 25.72
N GLU A 31 -12.01 -19.99 25.42
CA GLU A 31 -12.29 -18.59 25.69
C GLU A 31 -12.42 -17.85 24.36
N VAL A 32 -13.61 -17.28 24.12
CA VAL A 32 -13.79 -16.28 23.05
C VAL A 32 -13.02 -15.03 23.47
N HIS A 33 -12.37 -14.35 22.53
CA HIS A 33 -11.73 -13.05 22.78
C HIS A 33 -12.77 -11.95 23.05
N MET A 34 -13.38 -12.00 24.24
CA MET A 34 -14.01 -10.83 24.85
C MET A 34 -12.94 -9.77 25.11
N ALA A 35 -13.32 -8.49 25.06
CA ALA A 35 -12.43 -7.40 25.40
C ALA A 35 -11.88 -7.62 26.82
N LYS A 36 -10.58 -7.90 26.96
CA LYS A 36 -9.98 -8.27 28.25
C LYS A 36 -10.14 -7.08 29.20
N GLU A 37 -10.89 -7.30 30.27
CA GLU A 37 -11.09 -6.29 31.30
C GLU A 37 -9.84 -6.16 32.15
N CYS A 38 -9.50 -4.93 32.55
CA CYS A 38 -8.39 -4.69 33.44
C CYS A 38 -8.60 -5.47 34.74
N SER A 39 -7.68 -6.38 35.06
CA SER A 39 -7.76 -7.27 36.22
C SER A 39 -7.79 -6.53 37.57
N ILE A 40 -7.52 -5.21 37.59
CA ILE A 40 -7.63 -4.35 38.77
C ILE A 40 -8.97 -3.61 38.83
N CYS A 41 -9.41 -2.95 37.74
CA CYS A 41 -10.56 -2.02 37.78
C CYS A 41 -11.76 -2.39 36.90
N GLY A 42 -11.75 -3.52 36.21
CA GLY A 42 -12.86 -3.97 35.34
C GLY A 42 -13.05 -3.15 34.05
N LYS A 43 -12.27 -2.09 33.81
CA LYS A 43 -12.29 -1.30 32.57
C LYS A 43 -11.98 -2.22 31.38
N LYS A 44 -12.93 -2.35 30.43
CA LYS A 44 -12.71 -3.07 29.17
C LYS A 44 -11.57 -2.43 28.37
N LEU A 45 -10.58 -3.22 28.00
CA LEU A 45 -9.41 -2.74 27.26
C LEU A 45 -9.57 -3.04 25.78
N GLY A 46 -9.70 -1.97 24.99
CA GLY A 46 -9.70 -2.02 23.54
C GLY A 46 -8.29 -1.99 22.97
N PHE A 47 -8.19 -2.04 21.64
CA PHE A 47 -6.90 -2.03 20.93
C PHE A 47 -6.06 -0.78 21.24
N LEU A 48 -6.71 0.39 21.34
CA LEU A 48 -6.09 1.71 21.54
C LEU A 48 -5.85 2.10 23.02
N SER A 49 -6.24 1.28 24.00
CA SER A 49 -6.00 1.59 25.43
C SER A 49 -4.71 0.96 25.92
N GLY A 50 -3.89 1.72 26.66
CA GLY A 50 -2.63 1.24 27.20
C GLY A 50 -2.84 0.03 28.11
N LYS A 51 -2.17 -1.08 27.77
CA LYS A 51 -2.33 -2.39 28.41
C LYS A 51 -0.96 -2.95 28.77
N VAL A 52 -0.79 -3.37 30.02
CA VAL A 52 0.44 -3.95 30.55
C VAL A 52 0.12 -5.40 30.95
N ALA A 53 0.81 -6.35 30.34
CA ALA A 53 0.73 -7.76 30.72
C ALA A 53 1.47 -7.99 32.04
N VAL A 54 0.86 -8.76 32.93
CA VAL A 54 1.41 -9.12 34.25
C VAL A 54 1.25 -10.62 34.47
N SER A 55 1.96 -11.21 35.43
CA SER A 55 2.13 -12.68 35.54
C SER A 55 0.83 -13.50 35.61
N ASP A 56 -0.27 -12.90 36.07
CA ASP A 56 -1.59 -13.49 36.29
C ASP A 56 -2.75 -12.64 35.71
N GLY A 57 -2.48 -11.69 34.80
CA GLY A 57 -3.53 -10.84 34.23
C GLY A 57 -3.09 -9.75 33.26
N ILE A 58 -3.96 -8.77 33.04
CA ILE A 58 -3.66 -7.56 32.23
C ILE A 58 -4.17 -6.32 32.99
N VAL A 59 -3.30 -5.32 33.12
CA VAL A 59 -3.57 -4.07 33.83
C VAL A 59 -3.61 -2.91 32.83
N CYS A 60 -4.52 -1.95 33.02
CA CYS A 60 -4.54 -0.75 32.19
C CYS A 60 -3.50 0.27 32.64
N ASP A 61 -3.06 1.10 31.70
CA ASP A 61 -2.32 2.35 31.91
C ASP A 61 -2.67 3.06 33.24
N SER A 62 -3.95 3.43 33.44
CA SER A 62 -4.38 4.17 34.63
C SER A 62 -4.20 3.41 35.95
N CYS A 63 -4.28 2.08 35.95
CA CYS A 63 -4.03 1.28 37.16
C CYS A 63 -2.55 0.98 37.36
N TRP A 64 -1.77 0.90 36.29
CA TRP A 64 -0.31 0.79 36.34
C TRP A 64 0.31 2.07 36.93
N PHE A 65 -0.10 3.25 36.44
CA PHE A 65 0.27 4.54 37.04
C PHE A 65 -0.23 4.70 38.48
N ALA A 66 -1.43 4.20 38.81
CA ALA A 66 -1.94 4.23 40.20
C ALA A 66 -1.10 3.38 41.17
N ALA A 67 -0.40 2.35 40.68
CA ALA A 67 0.55 1.57 41.47
C ALA A 67 1.92 2.27 41.66
N GLY A 68 2.09 3.50 41.16
CA GLY A 68 3.36 4.23 41.20
C GLY A 68 4.39 3.75 40.18
N LEU A 69 3.95 3.07 39.11
CA LEU A 69 4.81 2.57 38.03
C LEU A 69 4.63 3.40 36.76
N ASP A 70 5.73 3.70 36.06
CA ASP A 70 5.73 4.41 34.78
C ASP A 70 5.77 3.44 33.58
N LEU A 71 5.73 3.96 32.36
CA LEU A 71 5.92 3.18 31.12
C LEU A 71 7.37 3.21 30.62
N SER A 72 8.36 3.40 31.52
CA SER A 72 9.76 3.25 31.14
C SER A 72 10.10 1.78 30.88
N ILE A 73 11.12 1.54 30.06
CA ILE A 73 11.63 0.18 29.76
C ILE A 73 11.96 -0.57 31.06
N ASN A 74 12.59 0.10 32.04
CA ASN A 74 12.92 -0.49 33.34
C ASN A 74 11.69 -0.94 34.14
N SER A 75 10.60 -0.17 34.08
CA SER A 75 9.33 -0.51 34.74
C SER A 75 8.65 -1.68 34.02
N MET A 76 8.51 -1.60 32.69
CA MET A 76 7.88 -2.64 31.87
C MET A 76 8.64 -3.97 31.90
N MET A 77 9.98 -3.96 31.97
CA MET A 77 10.80 -5.16 32.14
C MET A 77 10.46 -5.96 33.43
N THR A 78 9.79 -5.33 34.41
CA THR A 78 9.33 -6.03 35.62
C THR A 78 7.87 -6.51 35.55
N SER A 79 7.09 -6.18 34.52
CA SER A 79 5.63 -6.44 34.51
C SER A 79 5.28 -7.93 34.62
N ASN A 80 5.96 -8.77 33.84
CA ASN A 80 5.80 -10.23 33.86
C ASN A 80 6.30 -10.90 35.16
N THR A 81 6.91 -10.14 36.09
CA THR A 81 7.31 -10.63 37.43
C THR A 81 6.39 -10.14 38.55
N ARG A 82 5.39 -9.30 38.24
CA ARG A 82 4.42 -8.74 39.19
C ARG A 82 3.08 -9.46 39.05
N THR A 83 2.35 -9.61 40.16
CA THR A 83 0.96 -10.10 40.16
C THR A 83 -0.05 -8.96 40.20
N VAL A 84 -1.28 -9.22 39.77
CA VAL A 84 -2.44 -8.33 39.89
C VAL A 84 -2.67 -7.96 41.37
N ASN A 85 -2.47 -8.90 42.29
CA ASN A 85 -2.58 -8.61 43.73
C ASN A 85 -1.46 -7.70 44.23
N GLN A 86 -0.19 -7.95 43.89
CA GLN A 86 0.91 -7.05 44.25
C GLN A 86 0.69 -5.62 43.75
N LEU A 87 0.07 -5.47 42.57
CA LEU A 87 -0.27 -4.15 42.03
C LEU A 87 -1.47 -3.51 42.76
N ARG A 88 -2.44 -4.28 43.24
CA ARG A 88 -3.48 -3.78 44.16
C ARG A 88 -2.87 -3.32 45.48
N ASP A 89 -1.99 -4.12 46.09
CA ASP A 89 -1.28 -3.78 47.32
C ASP A 89 -0.48 -2.48 47.14
N MET A 90 0.20 -2.31 46.00
CA MET A 90 0.92 -1.08 45.66
C MET A 90 0.00 0.13 45.47
N ILE A 91 -1.18 -0.02 44.84
CA ILE A 91 -2.19 1.04 44.72
C ILE A 91 -2.72 1.43 46.11
N GLU A 92 -3.03 0.46 46.97
CA GLU A 92 -3.54 0.72 48.32
C GLU A 92 -2.49 1.42 49.18
N ILE A 93 -1.23 0.98 49.13
CA ILE A 93 -0.09 1.68 49.75
C ILE A 93 0.04 3.12 49.23
N GLU A 94 -0.10 3.36 47.93
CA GLU A 94 0.03 4.69 47.33
C GLU A 94 -1.15 5.62 47.69
N VAL A 95 -2.37 5.08 47.79
CA VAL A 95 -3.54 5.78 48.33
C VAL A 95 -3.35 6.12 49.80
N LEU A 96 -2.84 5.17 50.60
CA LEU A 96 -2.55 5.38 52.02
C LEU A 96 -1.42 6.38 52.26
N LYS A 97 -0.37 6.41 51.43
CA LYS A 97 0.65 7.49 51.45
C LYS A 97 0.01 8.85 51.23
N ARG A 98 -0.79 9.02 50.18
CA ARG A 98 -1.43 10.31 49.86
C ARG A 98 -2.41 10.75 50.95
N ALA A 99 -3.12 9.80 51.56
CA ALA A 99 -3.96 10.07 52.73
C ALA A 99 -3.12 10.45 53.97
N ALA A 100 -1.97 9.82 54.18
CA ALA A 100 -1.02 10.13 55.26
C ALA A 100 -0.36 11.52 55.08
N GLU A 101 0.03 11.87 53.86
CA GLU A 101 0.53 13.20 53.47
C GLU A 101 -0.52 14.29 53.69
N LEU A 102 -1.77 14.04 53.29
CA LEU A 102 -2.92 14.94 53.51
C LEU A 102 -3.36 15.06 54.98
N THR A 103 -2.93 14.15 55.87
CA THR A 103 -3.32 14.15 57.30
C THR A 103 -2.16 14.29 58.29
N GLY A 104 -0.92 14.37 57.81
CA GLY A 104 0.27 14.61 58.63
C GLY A 104 0.63 13.48 59.61
N ARG A 105 0.37 12.21 59.26
CA ARG A 105 0.66 11.03 60.11
C ARG A 105 1.60 10.05 59.41
N THR A 106 2.55 9.48 60.15
CA THR A 106 3.69 8.72 59.59
C THR A 106 3.58 7.19 59.71
N ASP A 107 2.55 6.67 60.39
CA ASP A 107 2.62 5.35 61.01
C ASP A 107 1.76 4.31 60.28
N LEU A 108 2.37 3.62 59.31
CA LEU A 108 1.72 2.66 58.40
C LEU A 108 1.94 1.20 58.86
N ALA A 109 1.15 0.73 59.83
CA ALA A 109 1.36 -0.60 60.44
C ALA A 109 0.09 -1.37 60.91
N ALA A 110 -1.13 -0.87 60.66
CA ALA A 110 -2.34 -1.40 61.32
C ALA A 110 -3.63 -1.40 60.47
N ALA A 111 -3.61 -2.05 59.29
CA ALA A 111 -4.82 -2.37 58.54
C ALA A 111 -4.65 -3.60 57.62
N VAL A 112 -5.12 -4.77 58.05
CA VAL A 112 -5.38 -5.94 57.17
C VAL A 112 -6.61 -6.68 57.68
N PRO A 113 -7.79 -6.55 57.04
CA PRO A 113 -8.94 -7.39 57.31
C PRO A 113 -8.82 -8.72 56.57
N GLN A 114 -8.91 -9.85 57.27
CA GLN A 114 -9.18 -11.14 56.64
C GLN A 114 -10.66 -11.21 56.22
N ALA A 115 -10.94 -11.78 55.05
CA ALA A 115 -12.30 -12.02 54.55
C ALA A 115 -12.43 -13.45 54.02
N GLU A 116 -13.56 -14.08 54.30
CA GLU A 116 -13.79 -15.52 54.11
C GLU A 116 -14.38 -15.85 52.72
N VAL A 117 -14.31 -17.13 52.33
CA VAL A 117 -14.88 -17.64 51.07
C VAL A 117 -16.25 -18.28 51.33
N PRO A 118 -17.36 -17.73 50.80
CA PRO A 118 -18.67 -18.38 50.82
C PRO A 118 -18.79 -19.40 49.66
N ALA A 119 -19.58 -20.45 49.86
CA ALA A 119 -19.75 -21.53 48.89
C ALA A 119 -21.19 -21.68 48.36
N GLU A 120 -21.30 -22.43 47.25
CA GLU A 120 -22.48 -23.21 46.84
C GLU A 120 -23.71 -22.46 46.26
N LYS A 121 -24.01 -22.69 44.96
CA LYS A 121 -25.16 -23.52 44.51
C LYS A 121 -25.37 -23.55 42.99
N THR A 122 -25.60 -24.75 42.46
CA THR A 122 -25.89 -25.01 41.04
C THR A 122 -27.37 -25.40 40.86
N PRO A 123 -28.15 -24.72 40.00
CA PRO A 123 -29.46 -25.20 39.58
C PRO A 123 -29.38 -25.98 38.25
N ALA A 124 -30.00 -27.16 38.18
CA ALA A 124 -30.08 -27.95 36.95
C ALA A 124 -31.29 -27.54 36.09
N VAL A 125 -31.10 -27.48 34.77
CA VAL A 125 -32.17 -27.25 33.78
C VAL A 125 -32.20 -28.42 32.78
N LYS A 126 -33.41 -28.75 32.30
CA LYS A 126 -33.74 -30.04 31.65
C LYS A 126 -33.27 -30.09 30.19
N THR A 127 -32.84 -31.28 29.77
CA THR A 127 -32.58 -31.60 28.37
C THR A 127 -33.88 -31.82 27.58
N THR A 128 -33.85 -31.48 26.29
CA THR A 128 -34.88 -31.78 25.29
C THR A 128 -34.12 -32.13 24.00
N PRO A 129 -34.50 -33.20 23.25
CA PRO A 129 -33.55 -33.86 22.36
C PRO A 129 -33.17 -33.02 21.13
N ALA A 130 -31.87 -33.02 20.80
CA ALA A 130 -31.34 -32.37 19.61
C ALA A 130 -31.87 -33.02 18.33
N ARG A 131 -32.36 -32.21 17.41
CA ARG A 131 -32.65 -32.60 16.02
C ARG A 131 -31.33 -32.97 15.36
N LYS A 132 -31.23 -34.17 14.76
CA LYS A 132 -30.05 -34.53 13.96
C LYS A 132 -29.85 -33.51 12.85
N VAL A 133 -28.66 -32.89 12.84
CA VAL A 133 -28.10 -32.23 11.66
C VAL A 133 -27.16 -33.24 11.02
N GLU A 134 -27.27 -33.43 9.71
CA GLU A 134 -26.39 -34.33 8.97
C GLU A 134 -25.05 -33.63 8.72
N THR A 135 -23.98 -34.15 9.32
CA THR A 135 -22.62 -33.72 9.03
C THR A 135 -22.23 -34.22 7.64
N THR A 136 -22.20 -33.33 6.65
CA THR A 136 -21.56 -33.61 5.37
C THR A 136 -20.05 -33.63 5.57
N ASP A 137 -19.44 -34.80 5.58
CA ASP A 137 -17.99 -34.95 5.74
C ASP A 137 -17.24 -34.15 4.67
N ALA A 138 -16.55 -33.09 5.08
CA ALA A 138 -15.58 -32.41 4.23
C ALA A 138 -14.31 -33.27 4.15
N LYS A 139 -13.75 -33.40 2.96
CA LYS A 139 -12.44 -34.05 2.76
C LYS A 139 -11.40 -33.00 2.37
N PRO A 140 -10.17 -33.09 2.92
CA PRO A 140 -9.03 -32.32 2.42
C PRO A 140 -8.76 -32.56 0.92
N VAL A 141 -7.84 -31.79 0.35
CA VAL A 141 -7.39 -31.96 -1.05
C VAL A 141 -6.09 -32.75 -1.07
N ASP A 142 -6.20 -34.06 -1.31
CA ASP A 142 -5.03 -34.92 -1.50
C ASP A 142 -4.39 -34.58 -2.87
N ILE A 143 -3.09 -34.27 -2.88
CA ILE A 143 -2.34 -34.02 -4.12
C ILE A 143 -1.52 -35.27 -4.47
N ILE A 144 -1.64 -35.76 -5.70
CA ILE A 144 -1.06 -37.03 -6.16
C ILE A 144 -0.11 -36.77 -7.32
N LEU A 145 1.15 -37.15 -7.15
CA LEU A 145 2.21 -37.07 -8.15
C LEU A 145 2.77 -38.47 -8.44
N GLU A 146 2.49 -39.03 -9.62
CA GLU A 146 3.13 -40.27 -10.09
C GLU A 146 4.11 -39.96 -11.24
N VAL A 147 5.33 -40.50 -11.15
CA VAL A 147 6.31 -40.44 -12.25
C VAL A 147 6.55 -41.84 -12.79
N GLY A 148 6.14 -42.05 -14.04
CA GLY A 148 6.20 -43.33 -14.73
C GLY A 148 7.63 -43.78 -15.07
N LYS A 149 7.78 -45.07 -15.36
CA LYS A 149 9.05 -45.68 -15.82
C LYS A 149 9.53 -45.14 -17.18
N ASP A 150 8.66 -44.45 -17.90
CA ASP A 150 8.92 -43.73 -19.16
C ASP A 150 9.14 -42.22 -18.95
N ARG A 151 9.37 -41.79 -17.70
CA ARG A 151 9.50 -40.38 -17.25
C ARG A 151 8.29 -39.48 -17.49
N LYS A 152 7.10 -40.03 -17.81
CA LYS A 152 5.88 -39.21 -17.83
C LYS A 152 5.47 -38.85 -16.41
N VAL A 153 5.15 -37.58 -16.19
CA VAL A 153 4.58 -37.07 -14.95
C VAL A 153 3.05 -37.09 -15.06
N ASN A 154 2.40 -37.66 -14.06
CA ASN A 154 0.95 -37.66 -13.89
C ASN A 154 0.62 -36.92 -12.58
N PHE A 155 0.01 -35.74 -12.71
CA PHE A 155 -0.29 -34.84 -11.59
C PHE A 155 -1.80 -34.67 -11.45
N GLN A 156 -2.34 -34.99 -10.27
CA GLN A 156 -3.78 -35.03 -10.00
C GLN A 156 -4.07 -34.50 -8.59
N CYS A 157 -5.28 -34.01 -8.36
CA CYS A 157 -5.76 -33.61 -7.05
C CYS A 157 -7.14 -34.23 -6.78
N ALA A 158 -7.37 -34.76 -5.59
CA ALA A 158 -8.60 -35.44 -5.21
C ALA A 158 -9.16 -34.83 -3.91
N GLY A 159 -10.44 -34.42 -3.93
CA GLY A 159 -11.08 -33.80 -2.78
C GLY A 159 -12.15 -32.80 -3.17
N GLN A 160 -12.82 -32.25 -2.16
CA GLN A 160 -13.74 -31.12 -2.30
C GLN A 160 -13.73 -30.34 -0.98
N PRO A 161 -12.85 -29.34 -0.84
CA PRO A 161 -12.75 -28.55 0.39
C PRO A 161 -13.97 -27.65 0.53
N VAL A 162 -14.30 -27.34 1.78
CA VAL A 162 -15.48 -26.57 2.15
C VAL A 162 -15.07 -25.42 3.09
N ILE A 163 -14.85 -24.23 2.54
CA ILE A 163 -14.63 -23.04 3.36
C ILE A 163 -15.96 -22.64 4.03
N ASN A 164 -15.88 -22.27 5.30
CA ASN A 164 -16.99 -22.00 6.20
C ASN A 164 -16.62 -20.83 7.13
N LEU A 165 -17.54 -19.89 7.36
CA LEU A 165 -17.26 -18.68 8.15
C LEU A 165 -16.99 -18.97 9.64
N GLU A 166 -17.62 -19.99 10.23
CA GLU A 166 -17.37 -20.33 11.65
C GLU A 166 -15.93 -20.79 11.88
N ASP A 167 -15.36 -21.53 10.93
CA ASP A 167 -13.96 -21.98 10.97
C ASP A 167 -13.00 -20.79 10.84
N LEU A 168 -13.22 -19.92 9.85
CA LEU A 168 -12.44 -18.69 9.65
C LEU A 168 -12.48 -17.76 10.88
N ILE A 169 -13.65 -17.57 11.50
CA ILE A 169 -13.80 -16.74 12.72
C ILE A 169 -13.10 -17.36 13.93
N GLN A 170 -12.94 -18.69 13.97
CA GLN A 170 -12.21 -19.39 15.03
C GLN A 170 -10.69 -19.42 14.81
N GLY A 171 -10.19 -18.93 13.66
CA GLY A 171 -8.78 -19.05 13.29
C GLY A 171 -8.39 -20.47 12.87
N ASN A 172 -9.35 -21.29 12.43
CA ASN A 172 -9.07 -22.58 11.82
C ASN A 172 -8.63 -22.35 10.36
N GLU A 173 -7.42 -22.78 10.03
CA GLU A 173 -6.84 -22.64 8.70
C GLU A 173 -7.49 -23.60 7.68
N MET A 174 -7.36 -23.33 6.38
CA MET A 174 -8.07 -24.08 5.34
C MET A 174 -7.30 -25.33 4.90
N ILE A 175 -7.47 -26.42 5.66
CA ILE A 175 -6.84 -27.74 5.45
C ILE A 175 -6.76 -28.15 3.96
N ILE A 176 -5.59 -27.88 3.36
CA ILE A 176 -5.10 -28.58 2.18
C ILE A 176 -4.72 -30.00 2.64
N GLY A 177 -4.93 -30.98 1.77
CA GLY A 177 -4.74 -32.38 2.14
C GLY A 177 -3.30 -32.83 2.08
N ASP A 178 -3.14 -34.11 2.36
CA ASP A 178 -1.85 -34.76 2.36
C ASP A 178 -1.29 -34.87 0.93
N GLY A 179 -0.02 -34.56 0.77
CA GLY A 179 0.69 -34.76 -0.49
C GLY A 179 1.22 -36.18 -0.62
N PHE A 180 0.98 -36.85 -1.76
CA PHE A 180 1.40 -38.23 -2.03
C PHE A 180 2.24 -38.34 -3.31
N ILE A 181 3.42 -38.94 -3.21
CA ILE A 181 4.38 -39.03 -4.32
C ILE A 181 4.79 -40.48 -4.59
N TYR A 182 4.79 -40.84 -5.87
CA TYR A 182 5.09 -42.16 -6.40
C TYR A 182 6.17 -42.05 -7.50
N ASN A 183 7.44 -41.84 -7.12
CA ASN A 183 8.54 -41.77 -8.09
C ASN A 183 8.97 -43.19 -8.51
N ARG A 184 8.29 -43.75 -9.52
CA ARG A 184 8.55 -45.10 -10.06
C ARG A 184 9.60 -45.12 -11.16
N SER A 185 10.30 -44.01 -11.38
CA SER A 185 11.48 -43.92 -12.24
C SER A 185 12.73 -44.51 -11.53
N LYS A 186 13.88 -44.51 -12.21
CA LYS A 186 15.18 -44.89 -11.63
C LYS A 186 16.04 -43.69 -11.22
N GLU A 187 15.48 -42.47 -11.26
CA GLU A 187 16.22 -41.22 -11.17
C GLU A 187 15.60 -40.30 -10.12
N THR A 188 16.45 -39.56 -9.41
CA THR A 188 16.02 -38.52 -8.47
C THR A 188 15.57 -37.30 -9.27
N LEU A 189 14.44 -36.72 -8.91
CA LEU A 189 13.92 -35.51 -9.54
C LEU A 189 14.68 -34.27 -9.02
N PRO A 190 14.87 -33.23 -9.85
CA PRO A 190 15.33 -31.92 -9.37
C PRO A 190 14.26 -31.26 -8.49
N ASP A 191 14.57 -30.10 -7.92
CA ASP A 191 13.67 -29.34 -7.05
C ASP A 191 12.27 -29.18 -7.68
N VAL A 192 11.25 -29.65 -6.97
CA VAL A 192 9.83 -29.56 -7.37
C VAL A 192 9.13 -28.55 -6.48
N ARG A 193 8.26 -27.73 -7.07
CA ARG A 193 7.42 -26.75 -6.35
C ARG A 193 5.96 -26.89 -6.78
N ILE A 194 5.01 -26.62 -5.89
CA ILE A 194 3.56 -26.67 -6.18
C ILE A 194 2.91 -25.35 -5.77
N ALA A 195 2.62 -24.49 -6.75
CA ALA A 195 1.87 -23.26 -6.52
C ALA A 195 0.35 -23.53 -6.45
N CYS A 196 -0.39 -22.71 -5.70
CA CYS A 196 -1.83 -22.89 -5.45
C CYS A 196 -2.61 -21.58 -5.74
N GLU A 197 -3.40 -21.56 -6.81
CA GLU A 197 -4.24 -20.42 -7.22
C GLU A 197 -5.73 -20.64 -6.90
N PHE A 198 -6.41 -19.62 -6.36
CA PHE A 198 -7.84 -19.65 -6.05
C PHE A 198 -8.65 -18.82 -7.04
N GLN A 199 -9.80 -19.33 -7.49
CA GLN A 199 -10.72 -18.61 -8.38
C GLN A 199 -12.16 -18.66 -7.84
N PRO A 200 -12.75 -17.51 -7.42
CA PRO A 200 -12.13 -16.18 -7.28
C PRO A 200 -10.96 -16.19 -6.27
N ALA A 201 -10.12 -15.15 -6.31
CA ALA A 201 -8.99 -15.02 -5.38
C ALA A 201 -9.49 -14.64 -3.98
N ILE A 202 -9.56 -15.62 -3.08
CA ILE A 202 -9.96 -15.44 -1.67
C ILE A 202 -8.76 -15.59 -0.70
N VAL A 203 -7.55 -15.67 -1.25
CA VAL A 203 -6.28 -15.83 -0.53
C VAL A 203 -5.39 -14.67 -0.95
N ASP A 204 -4.51 -14.23 -0.05
CA ASP A 204 -3.58 -13.14 -0.34
C ASP A 204 -2.70 -13.47 -1.57
N PRO A 205 -2.63 -12.62 -2.61
CA PRO A 205 -1.80 -12.85 -3.79
C PRO A 205 -0.30 -13.01 -3.51
N GLY A 206 0.20 -12.55 -2.35
CA GLY A 206 1.58 -12.76 -1.92
C GLY A 206 1.87 -14.15 -1.35
N LEU A 207 0.82 -14.90 -0.96
CA LEU A 207 0.91 -16.20 -0.27
C LEU A 207 0.54 -17.36 -1.21
N LEU A 208 1.22 -17.41 -2.37
CA LEU A 208 1.31 -18.64 -3.16
C LEU A 208 2.27 -19.60 -2.45
N TYR A 209 1.87 -20.86 -2.34
CA TYR A 209 2.62 -21.88 -1.58
C TYR A 209 3.81 -22.42 -2.36
N TYR A 210 4.89 -22.71 -1.63
CA TYR A 210 6.10 -23.34 -2.15
C TYR A 210 6.74 -24.21 -1.05
N GLU A 211 6.53 -25.52 -1.10
CA GLU A 211 7.45 -26.47 -0.46
C GLU A 211 8.60 -26.75 -1.44
N GLU A 212 9.84 -26.82 -0.97
CA GLU A 212 11.01 -27.21 -1.77
C GLU A 212 11.57 -28.55 -1.29
N GLY A 213 11.65 -29.54 -2.19
CA GLY A 213 12.15 -30.88 -1.87
C GLY A 213 12.80 -31.61 -3.04
N THR A 214 13.73 -32.52 -2.71
CA THR A 214 14.41 -33.41 -3.67
C THR A 214 13.87 -34.84 -3.62
N PHE A 215 13.14 -35.24 -4.65
CA PHE A 215 12.36 -36.49 -4.65
C PHE A 215 13.18 -37.68 -5.18
N THR A 216 13.74 -38.44 -4.24
CA THR A 216 14.67 -39.55 -4.51
C THR A 216 14.02 -40.70 -5.31
N ALA A 217 14.81 -41.32 -6.18
CA ALA A 217 14.40 -42.44 -7.03
C ALA A 217 13.77 -43.61 -6.23
N GLY A 218 12.62 -44.12 -6.68
CA GLY A 218 12.02 -45.35 -6.15
C GLY A 218 11.32 -45.21 -4.79
N VAL A 219 11.16 -43.99 -4.27
CA VAL A 219 10.46 -43.72 -3.01
C VAL A 219 8.96 -43.50 -3.28
N GLU A 220 8.12 -44.15 -2.48
CA GLU A 220 6.71 -43.78 -2.29
C GLU A 220 6.61 -43.05 -0.94
N GLY A 221 6.04 -41.84 -0.91
CA GLY A 221 6.18 -40.92 0.23
C GLY A 221 5.00 -39.98 0.43
N LYS A 222 4.94 -39.41 1.63
CA LYS A 222 3.92 -38.46 2.09
C LYS A 222 4.58 -37.13 2.47
N PHE A 223 4.02 -36.00 2.03
CA PHE A 223 4.40 -34.65 2.45
C PHE A 223 3.19 -33.90 3.04
N GLU A 224 3.46 -32.79 3.72
CA GLU A 224 2.48 -31.96 4.45
C GLU A 224 2.52 -30.56 3.82
N ILE A 225 1.37 -29.93 3.62
CA ILE A 225 1.24 -28.68 2.87
C ILE A 225 0.71 -27.61 3.82
N ASP A 226 1.40 -26.48 3.93
CA ASP A 226 0.97 -25.36 4.77
C ASP A 226 -0.36 -24.76 4.26
N ASP A 227 -1.19 -24.25 5.19
CA ASP A 227 -2.56 -23.83 4.90
C ASP A 227 -2.72 -22.30 4.65
N PRO A 228 -3.59 -21.93 3.69
CA PRO A 228 -4.36 -20.68 3.54
C PRO A 228 -4.48 -19.59 4.65
N PRO A 229 -3.78 -18.45 4.60
CA PRO A 229 -4.36 -17.17 5.03
C PRO A 229 -5.45 -16.72 4.06
N VAL A 230 -6.70 -17.04 4.40
CA VAL A 230 -7.88 -16.61 3.65
C VAL A 230 -8.16 -15.13 3.91
N ASN A 231 -8.20 -14.34 2.85
CA ASN A 231 -8.52 -12.92 2.92
C ASN A 231 -10.00 -12.73 3.25
N LEU A 232 -10.28 -12.26 4.48
CA LEU A 232 -11.64 -12.05 5.00
C LEU A 232 -12.42 -10.95 4.24
N GLU A 233 -11.73 -9.98 3.66
CA GLU A 233 -12.35 -8.90 2.88
C GLU A 233 -12.85 -9.43 1.53
N GLU A 234 -12.04 -10.23 0.83
CA GLU A 234 -12.46 -10.94 -0.39
C GLU A 234 -13.51 -12.02 -0.11
N TYR A 235 -13.45 -12.69 1.04
CA TYR A 235 -14.51 -13.61 1.48
C TYR A 235 -15.85 -12.87 1.64
N ALA A 236 -15.86 -11.69 2.26
CA ALA A 236 -17.06 -10.86 2.43
C ALA A 236 -17.63 -10.35 1.09
N LYS A 237 -16.81 -10.14 0.06
CA LYS A 237 -17.24 -9.73 -1.28
C LYS A 237 -18.00 -10.83 -2.05
N ILE A 238 -17.99 -12.09 -1.58
CA ILE A 238 -18.65 -13.22 -2.26
C ILE A 238 -20.15 -13.29 -1.91
N LYS A 239 -20.98 -12.65 -2.73
CA LYS A 239 -22.45 -12.85 -2.70
C LYS A 239 -22.80 -14.32 -3.00
N ARG A 240 -23.51 -14.95 -2.05
CA ARG A 240 -24.16 -16.30 -2.09
C ARG A 240 -23.40 -17.40 -2.86
N THR A 241 -22.57 -18.16 -2.15
CA THR A 241 -22.02 -19.46 -2.58
C THR A 241 -21.46 -19.50 -4.00
N ARG A 242 -20.41 -18.70 -4.28
CA ARG A 242 -19.55 -19.01 -5.43
C ARG A 242 -18.78 -20.30 -5.11
N ASN A 243 -19.21 -21.41 -5.70
CA ASN A 243 -18.35 -22.60 -5.79
C ASN A 243 -17.12 -22.22 -6.63
N GLY A 244 -15.94 -22.31 -6.01
CA GLY A 244 -14.69 -21.91 -6.63
C GLY A 244 -13.95 -23.07 -7.28
N LYS A 245 -12.85 -22.73 -7.95
CA LYS A 245 -11.79 -23.68 -8.28
C LYS A 245 -10.55 -23.37 -7.46
N ILE A 246 -9.84 -24.41 -7.07
CA ILE A 246 -8.43 -24.32 -6.69
C ILE A 246 -7.64 -24.95 -7.84
N ARG A 247 -6.61 -24.27 -8.32
CA ARG A 247 -5.64 -24.81 -9.29
C ARG A 247 -4.31 -25.00 -8.59
N PHE A 248 -3.77 -26.20 -8.71
CA PHE A 248 -2.41 -26.52 -8.34
C PHE A 248 -1.55 -26.56 -9.61
N THR A 249 -0.38 -25.94 -9.57
CA THR A 249 0.56 -25.87 -10.70
C THR A 249 1.91 -26.41 -10.26
N LEU A 250 2.32 -27.52 -10.88
CA LEU A 250 3.56 -28.24 -10.61
C LEU A 250 4.70 -27.67 -11.46
N PHE A 251 5.78 -27.27 -10.80
CA PHE A 251 7.03 -26.85 -11.44
C PHE A 251 8.16 -27.84 -11.10
N MET A 252 9.07 -28.08 -12.05
CA MET A 252 10.36 -28.72 -11.78
C MET A 252 11.47 -27.74 -12.22
N GLY A 253 12.25 -27.25 -11.26
CA GLY A 253 13.08 -26.06 -11.45
C GLY A 253 12.23 -24.82 -11.80
N GLU A 254 12.55 -24.17 -12.92
CA GLU A 254 11.77 -23.04 -13.46
C GLU A 254 10.68 -23.45 -14.46
N GLN A 255 10.60 -24.73 -14.85
CA GLN A 255 9.68 -25.20 -15.88
C GLN A 255 8.35 -25.67 -15.28
N GLU A 256 7.23 -25.18 -15.81
CA GLU A 256 5.89 -25.74 -15.56
C GLU A 256 5.76 -27.13 -16.20
N VAL A 257 5.27 -28.10 -15.41
CA VAL A 257 5.19 -29.53 -15.78
C VAL A 257 3.74 -30.02 -15.87
N GLY A 258 2.81 -29.41 -15.13
CA GLY A 258 1.39 -29.69 -15.27
C GLY A 258 0.51 -29.00 -14.23
N THR A 259 -0.77 -28.87 -14.54
CA THR A 259 -1.79 -28.26 -13.67
C THR A 259 -2.88 -29.27 -13.31
N ALA A 260 -3.34 -29.24 -12.06
CA ALA A 260 -4.53 -29.97 -11.61
C ALA A 260 -5.55 -28.97 -11.02
N GLU A 261 -6.85 -29.22 -11.19
CA GLU A 261 -7.91 -28.35 -10.66
C GLU A 261 -8.93 -29.15 -9.85
N CYS A 262 -9.24 -28.71 -8.63
CA CYS A 262 -10.33 -29.26 -7.80
C CYS A 262 -11.45 -28.24 -7.59
N SER A 263 -12.66 -28.73 -7.31
CA SER A 263 -13.84 -27.91 -7.06
C SER A 263 -14.05 -27.65 -5.58
N MET A 264 -14.00 -26.38 -5.17
CA MET A 264 -14.21 -25.93 -3.79
C MET A 264 -15.65 -25.45 -3.58
N ARG A 265 -16.21 -25.68 -2.39
CA ARG A 265 -17.47 -25.07 -1.96
C ARG A 265 -17.21 -23.99 -0.92
N VAL A 266 -17.83 -22.83 -1.09
CA VAL A 266 -17.91 -21.80 -0.03
C VAL A 266 -19.30 -21.89 0.59
N LYS A 267 -19.41 -22.24 1.87
CA LYS A 267 -20.69 -22.25 2.60
C LYS A 267 -21.16 -20.81 2.85
N PRO A 268 -22.46 -20.51 2.68
CA PRO A 268 -22.96 -19.16 2.92
C PRO A 268 -23.04 -18.90 4.42
N ALA A 269 -22.56 -17.74 4.86
CA ALA A 269 -22.86 -17.24 6.19
C ALA A 269 -24.35 -16.86 6.30
N PRO A 270 -24.99 -17.04 7.47
CA PRO A 270 -26.31 -16.46 7.73
C PRO A 270 -26.28 -14.94 7.58
N GLU A 271 -27.29 -14.38 6.92
CA GLU A 271 -27.31 -12.96 6.53
C GLU A 271 -27.24 -12.00 7.75
N GLU A 272 -27.91 -12.37 8.85
CA GLU A 272 -27.86 -11.64 10.12
C GLU A 272 -26.48 -11.70 10.79
N GLU A 273 -25.76 -12.83 10.68
CA GLU A 273 -24.44 -13.00 11.29
C GLU A 273 -23.34 -12.28 10.50
N MET A 274 -23.42 -12.30 9.16
CA MET A 274 -22.54 -11.51 8.31
C MET A 274 -22.72 -10.01 8.59
N GLN A 275 -23.97 -9.52 8.62
CA GLN A 275 -24.25 -8.11 8.95
C GLN A 275 -23.75 -7.74 10.35
N LYS A 276 -23.90 -8.63 11.34
CA LYS A 276 -23.45 -8.42 12.72
C LYS A 276 -21.92 -8.39 12.83
N TYR A 277 -21.21 -9.29 12.14
CA TYR A 277 -19.75 -9.35 12.12
C TYR A 277 -19.16 -8.11 11.43
N MET A 278 -19.61 -7.78 10.22
CA MET A 278 -19.10 -6.61 9.50
C MET A 278 -19.32 -5.32 10.30
N LYS A 279 -20.52 -5.12 10.87
CA LYS A 279 -20.84 -3.96 11.72
C LYS A 279 -20.02 -3.84 13.01
N SER A 280 -19.37 -4.91 13.50
CA SER A 280 -18.74 -4.92 14.83
C SER A 280 -17.22 -5.06 14.86
N VAL A 281 -16.58 -5.51 13.77
CA VAL A 281 -15.11 -5.68 13.70
C VAL A 281 -14.47 -4.77 12.65
N MET A 282 -14.99 -4.78 11.42
CA MET A 282 -14.46 -3.99 10.31
C MET A 282 -15.00 -2.56 10.30
N TYR A 283 -16.32 -2.40 10.47
CA TYR A 283 -16.99 -1.14 10.19
C TYR A 283 -16.56 0.01 11.12
N GLU A 284 -16.43 -0.20 12.43
CA GLU A 284 -15.97 0.86 13.34
C GLU A 284 -14.47 1.14 13.25
N THR A 285 -13.63 0.14 12.90
CA THR A 285 -12.19 0.33 12.78
C THR A 285 -11.86 1.09 11.49
N GLU A 286 -12.38 0.63 10.36
CA GLU A 286 -12.14 1.25 9.05
C GLU A 286 -12.80 2.63 8.92
N LYS A 287 -13.97 2.87 9.51
CA LYS A 287 -14.65 4.20 9.49
C LYS A 287 -14.01 5.25 10.40
N ASN A 288 -13.00 4.86 11.18
CA ASN A 288 -12.18 5.77 11.99
C ASN A 288 -10.70 5.80 11.57
N ALA A 289 -10.25 4.92 10.67
CA ALA A 289 -8.87 4.89 10.17
C ALA A 289 -8.56 6.07 9.24
N SER A 290 -7.30 6.53 9.25
CA SER A 290 -6.78 7.50 8.27
C SER A 290 -6.70 6.86 6.88
N GLY A 291 -7.20 7.56 5.86
CA GLY A 291 -7.07 7.17 4.46
C GLY A 291 -8.16 7.76 3.56
N PRO A 292 -8.10 7.52 2.24
CA PRO A 292 -9.06 8.05 1.28
C PRO A 292 -10.48 7.57 1.58
N VAL A 293 -11.46 8.47 1.39
CA VAL A 293 -12.87 8.15 1.59
C VAL A 293 -13.38 7.38 0.38
N ASN A 294 -13.52 6.07 0.54
CA ASN A 294 -14.30 5.23 -0.37
C ASN A 294 -15.80 5.50 -0.11
N VAL A 295 -16.54 5.74 -1.18
CA VAL A 295 -17.98 6.06 -1.15
C VAL A 295 -18.75 4.89 -1.76
N PHE A 296 -19.74 4.37 -1.05
CA PHE A 296 -20.50 3.19 -1.46
C PHE A 296 -21.97 3.53 -1.67
N LEU A 297 -22.54 3.20 -2.83
CA LEU A 297 -23.95 3.35 -3.15
C LEU A 297 -24.60 1.98 -3.35
N TYR A 298 -25.63 1.68 -2.57
CA TYR A 298 -26.39 0.43 -2.66
C TYR A 298 -27.82 0.75 -3.14
N ALA A 299 -28.08 0.54 -4.44
CA ALA A 299 -29.44 0.63 -4.98
C ALA A 299 -30.15 -0.71 -4.76
N ARG A 300 -31.07 -0.75 -3.80
CA ARG A 300 -31.68 -1.97 -3.26
C ARG A 300 -32.75 -2.57 -4.15
N ALA A 301 -33.03 -3.86 -3.98
CA ALA A 301 -34.04 -4.58 -4.76
C ALA A 301 -35.48 -4.01 -4.64
N ASP A 302 -35.79 -3.26 -3.58
CA ASP A 302 -37.06 -2.55 -3.38
C ASP A 302 -37.12 -1.15 -4.05
N GLY A 303 -35.99 -0.66 -4.57
CA GLY A 303 -35.84 0.66 -5.18
C GLY A 303 -35.39 1.77 -4.23
N THR A 304 -35.03 1.45 -2.99
CA THR A 304 -34.33 2.38 -2.08
C THR A 304 -32.85 2.52 -2.43
N PHE A 305 -32.19 3.53 -1.86
CA PHE A 305 -30.75 3.76 -1.99
C PHE A 305 -30.16 3.98 -0.60
N ASP A 306 -29.14 3.21 -0.23
CA ASP A 306 -28.28 3.49 0.93
C ASP A 306 -26.93 4.03 0.44
N GLU A 307 -26.30 4.91 1.21
CA GLU A 307 -24.92 5.35 1.00
C GLU A 307 -24.06 5.09 2.24
N ASP A 308 -22.79 4.78 2.01
CA ASP A 308 -21.81 4.63 3.09
C ASP A 308 -20.48 5.32 2.76
N LEU A 309 -19.80 5.74 3.83
CA LEU A 309 -18.49 6.39 3.81
C LEU A 309 -17.56 5.62 4.75
N MET A 310 -16.43 5.16 4.23
CA MET A 310 -15.37 4.53 5.00
C MET A 310 -14.16 5.47 5.13
N ARG A 311 -13.38 5.31 6.20
CA ARG A 311 -12.18 6.10 6.55
C ARG A 311 -12.45 7.59 6.79
N ARG A 312 -11.40 8.30 7.21
CA ARG A 312 -11.29 9.76 7.25
C ARG A 312 -9.98 10.16 6.59
N PRO A 313 -9.97 11.12 5.66
CA PRO A 313 -8.75 11.51 4.98
C PRO A 313 -8.08 12.67 5.69
N ASP A 314 -6.76 12.59 5.82
CA ASP A 314 -5.91 13.65 6.33
C ASP A 314 -5.10 14.26 5.19
N LEU A 315 -5.39 15.51 4.80
CA LEU A 315 -4.55 16.24 3.85
C LEU A 315 -3.27 16.72 4.55
N LEU A 316 -2.20 15.96 4.40
CA LEU A 316 -0.86 16.40 4.77
C LEU A 316 -0.21 17.24 3.67
N TYR A 317 0.49 18.31 4.06
CA TYR A 317 1.40 19.02 3.16
C TYR A 317 2.47 18.08 2.56
N ALA A 318 2.94 17.09 3.32
CA ALA A 318 3.89 16.07 2.85
C ALA A 318 3.28 15.09 1.81
N MET A 319 1.96 14.88 1.79
CA MET A 319 1.28 14.12 0.73
C MET A 319 1.19 14.95 -0.55
N TYR A 320 0.70 16.18 -0.42
CA TYR A 320 0.61 17.15 -1.52
C TYR A 320 1.97 17.40 -2.19
N ALA A 321 3.01 17.72 -1.41
CA ALA A 321 4.34 18.04 -1.91
C ALA A 321 5.05 16.87 -2.61
N ASN A 322 4.48 15.66 -2.57
CA ASN A 322 5.00 14.45 -3.20
C ASN A 322 4.02 13.80 -4.20
N GLY A 323 2.89 14.44 -4.51
CA GLY A 323 1.88 13.87 -5.42
C GLY A 323 1.27 12.55 -4.93
N GLN A 324 1.09 12.43 -3.60
CA GLN A 324 0.53 11.27 -2.89
C GLN A 324 -0.79 11.63 -2.17
N GLU A 325 -1.57 12.56 -2.71
CA GLU A 325 -2.88 12.90 -2.18
C GLU A 325 -3.83 11.69 -2.27
N GLN A 326 -4.64 11.49 -1.23
CA GLN A 326 -5.60 10.40 -1.09
C GLN A 326 -6.78 10.86 -0.20
N LEU A 327 -7.62 11.77 -0.70
CA LEU A 327 -8.77 12.32 0.04
C LEU A 327 -10.09 11.63 -0.33
N ILE A 328 -10.32 11.44 -1.62
CA ILE A 328 -11.40 10.65 -2.22
C ILE A 328 -10.78 9.34 -2.72
N GLY A 329 -11.42 8.22 -2.42
CA GLY A 329 -11.06 6.90 -2.97
C GLY A 329 -11.96 6.55 -4.16
N ASP A 330 -12.20 5.25 -4.38
CA ASP A 330 -13.14 4.86 -5.44
C ASP A 330 -14.60 5.05 -5.00
N VAL A 331 -15.47 5.29 -5.98
CA VAL A 331 -16.92 5.25 -5.80
C VAL A 331 -17.44 3.88 -6.24
N TYR A 332 -17.98 3.13 -5.29
CA TYR A 332 -18.52 1.79 -5.48
C TYR A 332 -20.04 1.89 -5.67
N VAL A 333 -20.58 1.35 -6.77
CA VAL A 333 -22.03 1.31 -7.01
C VAL A 333 -22.50 -0.14 -7.17
N ALA A 334 -23.29 -0.62 -6.23
CA ALA A 334 -23.95 -1.92 -6.26
C ALA A 334 -25.43 -1.74 -6.66
N ASN A 335 -25.81 -2.28 -7.82
CA ASN A 335 -27.18 -2.20 -8.34
C ASN A 335 -27.93 -3.52 -8.13
N GLU A 336 -28.63 -3.65 -7.01
CA GLU A 336 -29.47 -4.80 -6.68
C GLU A 336 -30.90 -4.66 -7.24
N THR A 337 -31.20 -3.54 -7.94
CA THR A 337 -32.49 -3.33 -8.60
C THR A 337 -32.63 -4.19 -9.86
N GLY A 338 -33.87 -4.54 -10.22
CA GLY A 338 -34.18 -5.19 -11.50
C GLY A 338 -34.10 -4.28 -12.74
N LYS A 339 -33.38 -3.15 -12.68
CA LYS A 339 -33.29 -2.14 -13.76
C LYS A 339 -31.87 -1.60 -13.89
N LYS A 340 -31.49 -1.16 -15.10
CA LYS A 340 -30.24 -0.45 -15.32
C LYS A 340 -30.32 0.96 -14.69
N LEU A 341 -29.41 1.29 -13.78
CA LEU A 341 -29.18 2.67 -13.35
C LEU A 341 -28.51 3.44 -14.48
N LYS A 342 -28.89 4.71 -14.65
CA LYS A 342 -28.40 5.56 -15.73
C LYS A 342 -28.02 6.94 -15.26
N ASN A 343 -27.06 7.56 -15.95
CA ASN A 343 -26.60 8.92 -15.69
C ASN A 343 -26.31 9.13 -14.20
N ILE A 344 -25.42 8.31 -13.66
CA ILE A 344 -24.90 8.44 -12.30
C ILE A 344 -23.84 9.54 -12.30
N GLN A 345 -24.01 10.49 -11.39
CA GLN A 345 -23.14 11.62 -11.17
C GLN A 345 -22.78 11.67 -9.69
N PHE A 346 -21.49 11.79 -9.40
CA PHE A 346 -20.92 11.93 -8.07
C PHE A 346 -20.41 13.36 -7.89
N ARG A 347 -20.66 13.93 -6.72
CA ARG A 347 -20.22 15.28 -6.35
C ARG A 347 -19.71 15.28 -4.91
N ALA A 348 -18.61 15.99 -4.66
CA ALA A 348 -18.09 16.27 -3.33
C ALA A 348 -17.91 17.78 -3.16
N ASP A 349 -18.72 18.39 -2.29
CA ASP A 349 -18.59 19.79 -1.87
C ASP A 349 -17.85 19.87 -0.52
N PHE A 350 -17.01 20.89 -0.34
CA PHE A 350 -16.17 21.06 0.84
C PHE A 350 -16.49 22.38 1.57
N THR A 351 -16.46 22.37 2.91
CA THR A 351 -16.65 23.61 3.71
C THR A 351 -15.39 24.46 3.83
N SER A 352 -14.21 23.87 3.62
CA SER A 352 -12.94 24.58 3.57
C SER A 352 -12.70 25.10 2.16
N ASP A 353 -12.33 26.38 2.03
CA ASP A 353 -12.07 27.03 0.74
C ASP A 353 -10.64 26.75 0.20
N ILE A 354 -10.02 25.70 0.73
CA ILE A 354 -8.74 25.11 0.33
C ILE A 354 -8.94 23.96 -0.67
N LEU A 355 -10.07 23.27 -0.61
CA LEU A 355 -10.43 22.16 -1.51
C LEU A 355 -11.48 22.63 -2.52
N GLU A 356 -11.21 22.51 -3.80
CA GLU A 356 -12.21 22.80 -4.84
C GLU A 356 -13.23 21.66 -4.96
N PRO A 357 -14.53 21.94 -5.17
CA PRO A 357 -15.54 20.90 -5.34
C PRO A 357 -15.26 19.97 -6.52
N VAL A 358 -15.48 18.67 -6.31
CA VAL A 358 -15.38 17.64 -7.35
C VAL A 358 -16.77 17.33 -7.87
N ASP A 359 -16.95 17.27 -9.20
CA ASP A 359 -18.22 16.95 -9.84
C ASP A 359 -17.94 16.09 -11.10
N VAL A 360 -18.32 14.82 -11.07
CA VAL A 360 -17.88 13.78 -12.02
C VAL A 360 -19.05 12.91 -12.47
N PHE A 361 -19.16 12.72 -13.78
CA PHE A 361 -20.10 11.76 -14.39
C PHE A 361 -19.48 10.36 -14.37
N LEU A 362 -20.10 9.44 -13.61
CA LEU A 362 -19.65 8.04 -13.49
C LEU A 362 -20.24 7.15 -14.59
N GLY A 363 -21.42 7.49 -15.11
CA GLY A 363 -22.06 6.78 -16.21
C GLY A 363 -23.23 5.89 -15.78
N ASP A 364 -23.16 4.60 -16.11
CA ASP A 364 -24.33 3.71 -16.22
C ASP A 364 -24.02 2.35 -15.58
N VAL A 365 -24.89 1.81 -14.72
CA VAL A 365 -24.68 0.51 -14.02
C VAL A 365 -25.80 -0.48 -14.36
N PRO A 366 -25.51 -1.64 -15.00
CA PRO A 366 -26.51 -2.66 -15.34
C PRO A 366 -27.20 -3.28 -14.13
N ALA A 367 -28.35 -3.94 -14.37
CA ALA A 367 -29.14 -4.58 -13.32
C ALA A 367 -28.42 -5.81 -12.74
N GLY A 368 -28.26 -5.88 -11.42
CA GLY A 368 -27.57 -6.98 -10.72
C GLY A 368 -26.05 -6.87 -10.68
N GLU A 369 -25.45 -5.79 -11.22
CA GLU A 369 -24.00 -5.59 -11.26
C GLU A 369 -23.48 -4.67 -10.15
N ASN A 370 -22.23 -4.88 -9.76
CA ASN A 370 -21.44 -3.96 -8.94
C ASN A 370 -20.33 -3.38 -9.83
N ILE A 371 -20.18 -2.05 -9.87
CA ILE A 371 -19.11 -1.35 -10.61
C ILE A 371 -18.35 -0.44 -9.64
N VAL A 372 -17.05 -0.28 -9.89
CA VAL A 372 -16.13 0.61 -9.17
C VAL A 372 -15.69 1.70 -10.14
N PHE A 373 -15.65 2.95 -9.67
CA PHE A 373 -15.24 4.10 -10.47
C PHE A 373 -14.08 4.84 -9.77
N GLU A 374 -12.92 4.94 -10.45
CA GLU A 374 -11.83 5.85 -10.02
C GLU A 374 -12.35 7.30 -10.03
N VAL A 375 -12.05 8.08 -8.99
CA VAL A 375 -12.37 9.53 -8.93
C VAL A 375 -11.10 10.32 -8.62
N ASP A 376 -10.92 11.44 -9.34
CA ASP A 376 -9.77 12.34 -9.17
C ASP A 376 -9.93 13.15 -7.85
N ASP A 377 -8.88 13.18 -7.03
CA ASP A 377 -8.81 13.99 -5.78
C ASP A 377 -9.00 15.50 -6.07
N PRO A 378 -9.62 16.27 -5.15
CA PRO A 378 -9.91 17.70 -5.37
C PRO A 378 -8.66 18.53 -5.67
N ALA A 379 -8.84 19.63 -6.41
CA ALA A 379 -7.78 20.61 -6.58
C ALA A 379 -7.55 21.38 -5.25
N ILE A 380 -6.28 21.61 -4.92
CA ILE A 380 -5.85 22.16 -3.63
C ILE A 380 -5.29 23.57 -3.81
N ASN A 381 -5.84 24.52 -3.06
CA ASN A 381 -5.37 25.91 -3.03
C ASN A 381 -4.08 26.03 -2.20
N LEU A 382 -2.95 25.71 -2.83
CA LEU A 382 -1.63 25.66 -2.18
C LEU A 382 -1.33 26.91 -1.33
N ARG A 383 -1.65 28.12 -1.81
CA ARG A 383 -1.38 29.36 -1.07
C ARG A 383 -2.05 29.42 0.30
N LYS A 384 -3.18 28.72 0.49
CA LYS A 384 -3.88 28.63 1.78
C LYS A 384 -3.39 27.46 2.62
N LEU A 385 -3.14 26.31 2.00
CA LEU A 385 -2.48 25.17 2.67
C LEU A 385 -1.09 25.58 3.23
N GLU A 386 -0.37 26.46 2.54
CA GLU A 386 0.86 27.10 3.03
C GLU A 386 0.65 27.99 4.26
N GLN A 387 -0.53 28.59 4.43
CA GLN A 387 -0.85 29.48 5.55
C GLN A 387 -1.43 28.76 6.78
N ILE A 388 -1.78 27.48 6.67
CA ILE A 388 -2.24 26.69 7.83
C ILE A 388 -1.11 26.55 8.87
N THR A 389 -1.39 26.97 10.09
CA THR A 389 -0.52 26.82 11.27
C THR A 389 -1.01 25.79 12.28
N GLU A 390 -2.30 25.43 12.27
CA GLU A 390 -2.97 24.49 13.17
C GLU A 390 -3.93 23.57 12.39
N ILE A 391 -4.29 22.41 12.94
CA ILE A 391 -5.17 21.46 12.24
C ILE A 391 -6.56 22.09 12.00
N GLU A 392 -6.96 22.17 10.73
CA GLU A 392 -8.30 22.56 10.32
C GLU A 392 -9.18 21.33 10.12
N THR A 393 -10.48 21.45 10.41
CA THR A 393 -11.48 20.41 10.14
C THR A 393 -12.44 20.88 9.07
N CYS A 394 -12.44 20.21 7.92
CA CYS A 394 -13.38 20.42 6.84
C CYS A 394 -14.48 19.35 6.88
N THR A 395 -15.73 19.73 6.64
CA THR A 395 -16.79 18.79 6.30
C THR A 395 -16.81 18.61 4.79
N ALA A 396 -16.89 17.36 4.33
CA ALA A 396 -17.12 17.04 2.93
C ALA A 396 -18.54 16.47 2.79
N THR A 397 -19.34 17.06 1.90
CA THR A 397 -20.67 16.57 1.56
C THR A 397 -20.59 15.83 0.23
N TYR A 398 -20.65 14.52 0.32
CA TYR A 398 -20.75 13.62 -0.83
C TYR A 398 -22.21 13.53 -1.26
N THR A 399 -22.46 13.58 -2.56
CA THR A 399 -23.78 13.59 -3.16
C THR A 399 -23.79 12.71 -4.39
N LEU A 400 -24.77 11.80 -4.44
CA LEU A 400 -24.96 10.88 -5.55
C LEU A 400 -26.31 11.12 -6.22
N THR A 401 -26.26 11.29 -7.53
CA THR A 401 -27.37 11.69 -8.39
C THR A 401 -27.55 10.66 -9.49
N VAL A 402 -28.79 10.25 -9.77
CA VAL A 402 -29.14 9.27 -10.82
C VAL A 402 -30.22 9.89 -11.70
N ASN A 403 -29.98 10.00 -13.00
CA ASN A 403 -30.86 10.70 -13.96
C ASN A 403 -31.24 12.12 -13.50
N GLY A 404 -30.28 12.88 -12.96
CA GLY A 404 -30.50 14.26 -12.51
C GLY A 404 -31.30 14.41 -11.20
N LYS A 405 -31.70 13.31 -10.54
CA LYS A 405 -32.29 13.33 -9.20
C LYS A 405 -31.26 12.87 -8.17
N LYS A 406 -31.02 13.68 -7.12
CA LYS A 406 -30.25 13.24 -5.93
C LYS A 406 -30.92 12.01 -5.32
N VAL A 407 -30.18 10.91 -5.22
CA VAL A 407 -30.62 9.65 -4.60
C VAL A 407 -30.06 9.48 -3.20
N SER A 408 -28.88 10.04 -2.92
CA SER A 408 -28.27 10.03 -1.59
C SER A 408 -27.35 11.23 -1.37
N GLU A 409 -27.07 11.50 -0.10
CA GLU A 409 -26.17 12.53 0.42
C GLU A 409 -25.58 12.08 1.76
N ALA A 410 -24.26 12.08 1.90
CA ALA A 410 -23.56 11.72 3.12
C ALA A 410 -22.47 12.75 3.47
N CYS A 411 -22.27 13.02 4.76
CA CYS A 411 -21.27 13.97 5.24
C CYS A 411 -20.10 13.25 5.91
N GLY A 412 -18.90 13.39 5.33
CA GLY A 412 -17.63 12.98 5.92
C GLY A 412 -16.88 14.15 6.55
N ARG A 413 -15.77 13.84 7.23
CA ARG A 413 -14.84 14.82 7.80
C ARG A 413 -13.48 14.62 7.17
N VAL A 414 -12.91 15.69 6.61
CA VAL A 414 -11.53 15.78 6.12
C VAL A 414 -10.72 16.57 7.14
N THR A 415 -9.58 16.03 7.56
CA THR A 415 -8.59 16.77 8.36
C THR A 415 -7.66 17.50 7.39
N ILE A 416 -7.37 18.78 7.62
CA ILE A 416 -6.36 19.51 6.84
C ILE A 416 -5.24 19.94 7.79
N CYS A 417 -4.03 19.47 7.51
CA CYS A 417 -2.93 19.49 8.47
C CYS A 417 -1.86 20.55 8.13
N PRO A 418 -1.25 21.20 9.13
CA PRO A 418 -0.12 22.10 8.91
C PRO A 418 1.10 21.34 8.40
N TYR A 419 2.07 22.07 7.84
CA TYR A 419 3.21 21.49 7.13
C TYR A 419 4.16 20.61 7.96
N ASP A 420 4.15 20.78 9.28
CA ASP A 420 4.95 20.04 10.25
C ASP A 420 4.19 18.83 10.84
N GLN A 421 2.93 18.60 10.48
CA GLN A 421 2.12 17.52 11.03
C GLN A 421 2.29 16.21 10.24
N TRP A 422 2.85 15.18 10.89
CA TRP A 422 2.91 13.82 10.37
C TRP A 422 1.71 12.99 10.84
N ASN A 423 1.20 12.07 10.00
CA ASN A 423 0.04 11.22 10.32
C ASN A 423 0.40 9.74 10.59
N GLY A 424 1.67 9.41 10.84
CA GLY A 424 2.11 8.03 11.08
C GLY A 424 2.51 7.27 9.82
N ALA A 425 2.26 7.79 8.61
CA ALA A 425 2.72 7.19 7.36
C ALA A 425 4.25 7.17 7.29
N LEU A 426 4.86 6.01 7.62
CA LEU A 426 6.31 5.80 7.70
C LEU A 426 7.04 6.22 6.41
N VAL A 427 6.48 5.87 5.25
CA VAL A 427 7.05 6.21 3.94
C VAL A 427 7.12 7.72 3.66
N LEU A 428 6.32 8.53 4.34
CA LEU A 428 6.34 9.99 4.23
C LEU A 428 7.25 10.67 5.26
N LEU A 429 7.76 9.96 6.26
CA LEU A 429 8.60 10.56 7.29
C LEU A 429 9.92 11.17 6.73
N PRO A 430 10.59 10.58 5.73
CA PRO A 430 11.73 11.22 5.08
C PRO A 430 11.41 12.52 4.33
N ALA A 431 10.13 12.90 4.15
CA ALA A 431 9.78 14.22 3.63
C ALA A 431 10.11 15.35 4.63
N TYR A 432 10.13 15.07 5.94
CA TYR A 432 10.49 16.03 6.99
C TYR A 432 12.01 16.21 7.14
N MET A 433 12.81 15.33 6.51
CA MET A 433 14.25 15.52 6.40
C MET A 433 14.56 16.61 5.38
N THR A 434 15.39 17.58 5.77
CA THR A 434 15.62 18.85 5.06
C THR A 434 17.11 19.08 4.76
N PRO A 435 17.80 18.14 4.07
CA PRO A 435 19.26 18.12 3.91
C PRO A 435 19.87 19.36 3.25
N ASN A 436 19.08 20.08 2.44
CA ASN A 436 19.52 21.27 1.71
C ASN A 436 19.30 22.58 2.48
N HIS A 437 18.83 22.54 3.73
CA HIS A 437 18.58 23.75 4.52
C HIS A 437 19.89 24.42 4.97
N PRO A 438 20.04 25.76 4.89
CA PRO A 438 21.25 26.47 5.32
C PRO A 438 21.73 26.14 6.74
N ASP A 439 20.81 25.90 7.68
CA ASP A 439 21.16 25.53 9.06
C ASP A 439 21.83 24.15 9.17
N ILE A 440 21.52 23.22 8.26
CA ILE A 440 22.23 21.94 8.14
C ILE A 440 23.68 22.20 7.71
N ILE A 441 23.90 23.09 6.73
CA ILE A 441 25.26 23.46 6.29
C ILE A 441 26.05 24.12 7.44
N GLY A 442 25.40 24.98 8.24
CA GLY A 442 25.99 25.57 9.44
C GLY A 442 26.37 24.53 10.51
N LEU A 443 25.62 23.44 10.62
CA LEU A 443 25.87 22.32 11.52
C LEU A 443 26.96 21.37 11.00
N LEU A 444 27.02 21.10 9.68
CA LEU A 444 28.10 20.36 9.05
C LEU A 444 29.45 21.08 9.17
N GLN A 445 29.48 22.42 9.12
CA GLN A 445 30.69 23.19 9.42
C GLN A 445 31.17 23.01 10.87
N GLN A 446 30.27 22.77 11.82
CA GLN A 446 30.63 22.46 13.20
C GLN A 446 31.17 21.02 13.32
N ALA A 447 30.56 20.05 12.62
CA ALA A 447 31.08 18.68 12.53
C ALA A 447 32.51 18.63 11.98
N ALA A 448 32.78 19.34 10.87
CA ALA A 448 34.12 19.44 10.29
C ALA A 448 35.15 20.05 11.28
N ARG A 449 34.80 21.11 12.00
CA ARG A 449 35.67 21.73 13.03
C ARG A 449 35.91 20.81 14.22
N TRP A 450 34.87 20.09 14.67
CA TRP A 450 34.99 19.11 15.75
C TRP A 450 35.94 17.97 15.34
N MET A 451 35.77 17.41 14.14
CA MET A 451 36.67 16.38 13.61
C MET A 451 38.11 16.88 13.52
N GLN A 452 38.34 18.11 13.07
CA GLN A 452 39.68 18.72 13.03
C GLN A 452 40.32 18.84 14.42
N LYS A 453 39.55 19.28 15.42
CA LYS A 453 39.98 19.44 16.82
C LYS A 453 40.41 18.11 17.44
N GLU A 454 39.67 17.03 17.15
CA GLU A 454 39.98 15.67 17.60
C GLU A 454 40.99 14.94 16.68
N GLY A 455 41.65 15.65 15.76
CA GLY A 455 42.74 15.13 14.93
C GLY A 455 42.33 14.27 13.72
N MET A 456 41.05 14.25 13.37
CA MET A 456 40.50 13.53 12.20
C MET A 456 40.47 14.41 10.94
N ASN A 457 40.31 13.78 9.76
CA ASN A 457 40.12 14.49 8.50
C ASN A 457 38.77 15.23 8.51
N PRO A 458 38.73 16.58 8.41
CA PRO A 458 37.51 17.38 8.49
C PRO A 458 36.67 17.40 7.21
N SER A 459 37.12 16.73 6.15
CA SER A 459 36.34 16.55 4.92
C SER A 459 35.04 15.80 5.18
N LEU A 460 33.98 16.13 4.45
CA LEU A 460 32.68 15.44 4.45
C LEU A 460 32.42 14.91 3.03
N GLU A 461 32.95 13.72 2.76
CA GLU A 461 33.16 13.19 1.40
C GLU A 461 32.28 11.98 1.04
N GLY A 462 31.26 11.71 1.87
CA GLY A 462 30.29 10.64 1.65
C GLY A 462 30.96 9.27 1.55
N TYR A 463 30.70 8.54 0.46
CA TYR A 463 31.27 7.20 0.23
C TYR A 463 32.58 7.18 -0.59
N GLN A 464 33.38 8.25 -0.56
CA GLN A 464 34.73 8.24 -1.16
C GLN A 464 35.77 7.51 -0.29
N GLY A 465 35.50 7.35 1.01
CA GLY A 465 36.33 6.59 1.94
C GLY A 465 35.86 5.15 2.16
N ASP A 466 36.42 4.49 3.18
CA ASP A 466 35.99 3.18 3.65
C ASP A 466 34.88 3.27 4.73
N ALA A 467 34.40 2.11 5.21
CA ALA A 467 33.39 2.03 6.25
C ALA A 467 33.80 2.75 7.57
N LYS A 468 35.10 2.71 7.92
CA LYS A 468 35.62 3.44 9.10
C LYS A 468 35.51 4.95 8.88
N ARG A 469 35.80 5.43 7.67
CA ARG A 469 35.71 6.84 7.31
C ARG A 469 34.27 7.36 7.34
N VAL A 470 33.30 6.55 6.90
CA VAL A 470 31.87 6.85 7.06
C VAL A 470 31.50 6.98 8.55
N GLU A 471 31.99 6.06 9.39
CA GLU A 471 31.75 6.09 10.84
C GLU A 471 32.39 7.33 11.51
N GLU A 472 33.57 7.78 11.08
CA GLU A 472 34.20 9.02 11.55
C GLU A 472 33.35 10.27 11.23
N MET A 473 32.85 10.40 10.00
CA MET A 473 32.00 11.53 9.61
C MET A 473 30.67 11.52 10.36
N THR A 474 30.08 10.33 10.55
CA THR A 474 28.86 10.12 11.34
C THR A 474 29.06 10.54 12.81
N MET A 475 30.21 10.18 13.40
CA MET A 475 30.60 10.62 14.74
C MET A 475 30.83 12.14 14.82
N GLY A 476 31.36 12.76 13.77
CA GLY A 476 31.49 14.22 13.68
C GLY A 476 30.14 14.94 13.73
N VAL A 477 29.15 14.45 12.98
CA VAL A 477 27.77 14.96 12.99
C VAL A 477 27.10 14.78 14.36
N TYR A 478 27.24 13.59 14.97
CA TYR A 478 26.71 13.30 16.31
C TYR A 478 27.21 14.31 17.35
N ASN A 479 28.52 14.57 17.38
CA ASN A 479 29.10 15.48 18.38
C ASN A 479 28.79 16.95 18.07
N ALA A 480 28.63 17.35 16.81
CA ALA A 480 28.19 18.70 16.46
C ALA A 480 26.75 18.99 16.92
N ILE A 481 25.83 18.02 16.79
CA ILE A 481 24.45 18.14 17.29
C ILE A 481 24.42 18.17 18.83
N LYS A 482 25.30 17.38 19.47
CA LYS A 482 25.48 17.39 20.93
C LYS A 482 26.05 18.72 21.45
N GLU A 483 27.07 19.28 20.79
CA GLU A 483 27.63 20.60 21.12
C GLU A 483 26.65 21.75 20.77
N ALA A 484 25.69 21.54 19.87
CA ALA A 484 24.64 22.51 19.54
C ALA A 484 23.58 22.73 20.65
N GLY A 485 23.65 21.98 21.76
CA GLY A 485 22.95 22.28 23.01
C GLY A 485 21.42 22.03 23.02
N ILE A 486 20.93 21.12 22.19
CA ILE A 486 19.49 20.86 22.01
C ILE A 486 18.90 20.16 23.25
N ILE A 487 17.84 20.72 23.80
CA ILE A 487 17.10 20.23 24.96
C ILE A 487 16.04 19.21 24.51
N TYR A 488 15.96 18.06 25.19
CA TYR A 488 14.88 17.10 24.95
C TYR A 488 13.54 17.67 25.43
N SER A 489 12.51 17.51 24.61
CA SER A 489 11.14 17.93 24.87
C SER A 489 10.16 16.81 24.53
N ASN A 490 9.05 16.75 25.26
CA ASN A 490 7.89 16.00 24.78
C ASN A 490 7.38 16.62 23.46
N PRO A 491 6.66 15.85 22.63
CA PRO A 491 5.99 16.39 21.46
C PRO A 491 5.10 17.59 21.80
N PRO A 492 4.91 18.55 20.87
CA PRO A 492 3.86 19.56 20.99
C PRO A 492 2.51 18.89 21.29
N ALA A 493 1.66 19.56 22.07
CA ALA A 493 0.38 19.00 22.51
C ALA A 493 -0.58 18.79 21.32
N SER A 494 -0.53 17.60 20.71
CA SER A 494 -1.44 17.19 19.63
C SER A 494 -2.69 16.52 20.23
N PHE A 495 -3.86 17.07 19.94
CA PHE A 495 -5.14 16.57 20.49
C PHE A 495 -5.75 15.40 19.70
N PHE A 496 -5.17 15.08 18.56
CA PHE A 496 -5.34 13.82 17.84
C PHE A 496 -3.93 13.32 17.47
N GLY A 497 -3.75 12.01 17.36
CA GLY A 497 -2.49 11.49 16.83
C GLY A 497 -2.47 11.53 15.30
N PRO A 498 -1.32 11.23 14.66
CA PRO A 498 0.05 11.32 15.22
C PRO A 498 0.58 12.76 15.45
N GLN A 499 1.91 12.93 15.46
CA GLN A 499 2.59 14.11 16.02
C GLN A 499 3.10 15.13 14.98
N ARG A 500 3.28 16.38 15.43
CA ARG A 500 4.12 17.37 14.75
C ARG A 500 5.61 16.98 14.82
N VAL A 501 6.35 17.30 13.77
CA VAL A 501 7.79 17.08 13.60
C VAL A 501 8.46 18.43 13.36
N ARG A 502 9.28 18.90 14.30
CA ARG A 502 10.01 20.16 14.13
C ARG A 502 11.10 19.98 13.07
N LEU A 503 11.07 20.80 12.02
CA LEU A 503 12.11 20.80 10.99
C LEU A 503 13.46 21.28 11.56
N GLY A 504 14.55 20.97 10.84
CA GLY A 504 15.90 21.28 11.29
C GLY A 504 16.14 22.77 11.60
N GLU A 505 15.49 23.68 10.88
CA GLU A 505 15.51 25.12 11.16
C GLU A 505 14.95 25.44 12.56
N THR A 506 13.75 24.93 12.85
CA THR A 506 13.03 25.14 14.12
C THR A 506 13.80 24.55 15.29
N VAL A 507 14.35 23.34 15.13
CA VAL A 507 15.19 22.70 16.16
C VAL A 507 16.46 23.50 16.43
N MET A 508 17.15 23.96 15.38
CA MET A 508 18.41 24.69 15.51
C MET A 508 18.22 26.11 16.09
N GLN A 509 17.10 26.76 15.79
CA GLN A 509 16.73 28.08 16.31
C GLN A 509 16.17 28.02 17.74
N GLN A 510 15.21 27.13 18.02
CA GLN A 510 14.52 27.06 19.31
C GLN A 510 15.23 26.19 20.36
N LYS A 511 16.15 25.32 19.95
CA LYS A 511 16.88 24.37 20.82
C LYS A 511 16.02 23.37 21.58
N PHE A 512 14.82 23.05 21.07
CA PHE A 512 13.97 21.98 21.58
C PHE A 512 13.72 20.91 20.51
N ALA A 513 13.79 19.64 20.90
CA ALA A 513 13.56 18.49 20.01
C ALA A 513 12.84 17.35 20.73
N THR A 514 12.00 16.60 20.03
CA THR A 514 11.57 15.23 20.38
C THR A 514 12.61 14.20 19.93
N CYS A 515 12.39 12.91 20.23
CA CYS A 515 13.14 11.80 19.62
C CYS A 515 13.02 11.79 18.08
N MET A 516 11.87 12.19 17.54
CA MET A 516 11.62 12.33 16.11
C MET A 516 12.39 13.51 15.50
N ASP A 517 12.25 14.70 16.10
CA ASP A 517 12.87 15.94 15.62
C ASP A 517 14.40 15.80 15.51
N ILE A 518 15.05 15.21 16.54
CA ILE A 518 16.51 15.03 16.54
C ILE A 518 16.96 13.91 15.60
N THR A 519 16.14 12.87 15.41
CA THR A 519 16.39 11.79 14.44
C THR A 519 16.34 12.30 13.00
N VAL A 520 15.31 13.08 12.63
CA VAL A 520 15.23 13.65 11.27
C VAL A 520 16.28 14.73 11.04
N LEU A 521 16.67 15.52 12.06
CA LEU A 521 17.79 16.45 11.98
C LEU A 521 19.12 15.73 11.71
N PHE A 522 19.43 14.69 12.48
CA PHE A 522 20.65 13.89 12.32
C PHE A 522 20.70 13.22 10.94
N ALA A 523 19.61 12.57 10.52
CA ALA A 523 19.52 11.96 9.19
C ALA A 523 19.65 13.00 8.05
N SER A 524 19.05 14.19 8.20
CA SER A 524 19.21 15.30 7.23
C SER A 524 20.66 15.72 7.07
N CYS A 525 21.44 15.74 8.15
CA CYS A 525 22.87 16.06 8.09
C CYS A 525 23.65 15.01 7.31
N LEU A 526 23.37 13.72 7.48
CA LEU A 526 24.04 12.64 6.76
C LEU A 526 23.69 12.64 5.26
N GLU A 527 22.40 12.81 4.93
CA GLU A 527 21.93 12.90 3.53
C GLU A 527 22.54 14.11 2.79
N SER A 528 22.75 15.24 3.49
CA SER A 528 23.28 16.49 2.94
C SER A 528 24.67 16.38 2.30
N PHE A 529 25.53 15.44 2.76
CA PHE A 529 26.83 15.15 2.13
C PHE A 529 26.90 13.74 1.50
N GLY A 530 25.76 13.16 1.15
CA GLY A 530 25.68 11.95 0.33
C GLY A 530 25.97 10.64 1.06
N LEU A 531 25.73 10.58 2.37
CA LEU A 531 25.54 9.29 3.06
C LEU A 531 24.07 8.87 2.97
N HIS A 532 23.80 7.56 3.05
CA HIS A 532 22.46 6.99 3.02
C HIS A 532 22.02 6.66 4.47
N PRO A 533 21.22 7.54 5.12
CA PRO A 533 20.66 7.23 6.44
C PRO A 533 19.48 6.25 6.35
N VAL A 534 19.12 5.67 7.49
CA VAL A 534 17.86 4.98 7.72
C VAL A 534 17.20 5.54 8.99
N LEU A 535 15.87 5.49 9.08
CA LEU A 535 15.11 5.86 10.28
C LEU A 535 14.51 4.59 10.88
N ILE A 536 14.70 4.33 12.18
CA ILE A 536 14.32 3.07 12.82
C ILE A 536 13.33 3.38 13.95
N THR A 537 12.10 2.90 13.83
CA THR A 537 11.06 3.08 14.85
C THR A 537 11.14 2.03 15.96
N ALA A 538 10.48 2.35 17.06
CA ALA A 538 10.11 1.46 18.15
C ALA A 538 8.82 1.99 18.78
N PRO A 539 8.11 1.23 19.64
CA PRO A 539 6.92 1.73 20.32
C PRO A 539 7.17 3.06 21.06
N ALA A 540 6.47 4.12 20.62
CA ALA A 540 6.60 5.50 21.08
C ALA A 540 8.02 6.13 20.99
N HIS A 541 8.93 5.57 20.17
CA HIS A 541 10.31 6.03 20.06
C HIS A 541 10.86 5.89 18.62
N ILE A 542 11.95 6.61 18.32
CA ILE A 542 12.64 6.53 17.02
C ILE A 542 14.09 6.97 17.16
N PHE A 543 14.96 6.34 16.37
CA PHE A 543 16.39 6.65 16.26
C PHE A 543 16.85 6.47 14.80
N ALA A 544 18.10 6.80 14.51
CA ALA A 544 18.66 6.72 13.15
C ALA A 544 19.65 5.57 12.99
N GLY A 545 19.90 5.23 11.73
CA GLY A 545 21.11 4.53 11.32
C GLY A 545 21.72 5.11 10.04
N VAL A 546 22.84 4.54 9.62
CA VAL A 546 23.53 4.90 8.37
C VAL A 546 24.20 3.67 7.77
N TRP A 547 24.08 3.53 6.44
CA TRP A 547 24.79 2.52 5.69
C TRP A 547 26.29 2.85 5.64
N LEU A 548 27.16 1.90 5.96
CA LEU A 548 28.62 2.06 5.91
C LEU A 548 29.22 1.90 4.50
N THR A 549 28.39 1.59 3.50
CA THR A 549 28.79 1.58 2.07
C THR A 549 27.71 2.18 1.19
N SER A 550 28.08 2.73 0.03
CA SER A 550 27.16 3.26 -0.99
C SER A 550 26.25 2.22 -1.64
N LYS A 551 26.43 0.92 -1.33
CA LYS A 551 25.59 -0.19 -1.80
C LYS A 551 24.63 -0.72 -0.75
N GLY A 552 24.78 -0.28 0.51
CA GLY A 552 23.86 -0.64 1.59
C GLY A 552 22.45 -0.16 1.28
N ARG A 553 21.47 -1.05 1.48
CA ARG A 553 20.04 -0.80 1.33
C ARG A 553 19.23 -1.93 1.96
N CYS A 554 18.00 -1.65 2.38
CA CYS A 554 17.02 -2.68 2.73
C CYS A 554 16.54 -3.48 1.49
N SER A 555 15.77 -4.54 1.71
CA SER A 555 14.99 -5.24 0.68
C SER A 555 13.89 -4.36 0.08
N GLU A 556 13.32 -3.48 0.89
CA GLU A 556 12.16 -2.65 0.61
C GLU A 556 12.25 -1.29 1.33
N PRO A 557 11.43 -0.27 0.99
CA PRO A 557 11.56 1.07 1.57
C PRO A 557 11.22 1.19 3.05
N VAL A 558 10.44 0.27 3.61
CA VAL A 558 10.04 0.20 5.03
C VAL A 558 10.09 -1.27 5.45
N LEU A 559 11.18 -1.68 6.11
CA LEU A 559 11.47 -3.07 6.47
C LEU A 559 11.08 -3.37 7.91
N SER A 560 10.13 -4.28 8.12
CA SER A 560 9.64 -4.72 9.44
C SER A 560 10.39 -5.93 10.02
N ASP A 561 11.68 -6.14 9.68
CA ASP A 561 12.52 -7.23 10.21
C ASP A 561 13.69 -6.70 11.06
N THR A 562 13.47 -6.63 12.38
CA THR A 562 14.52 -6.26 13.35
C THR A 562 15.68 -7.28 13.38
N ALA A 563 15.45 -8.57 13.10
CA ALA A 563 16.52 -9.57 13.10
C ALA A 563 17.48 -9.37 11.90
N GLN A 564 16.95 -9.02 10.72
CA GLN A 564 17.74 -8.59 9.56
C GLN A 564 18.58 -7.34 9.88
N LEU A 565 18.00 -6.32 10.53
CA LEU A 565 18.74 -5.12 10.96
C LEU A 565 19.90 -5.46 11.91
N ARG A 566 19.64 -6.29 12.92
CA ARG A 566 20.68 -6.77 13.86
C ARG A 566 21.80 -7.53 13.15
N LYS A 567 21.47 -8.33 12.13
CA LYS A 567 22.46 -9.02 11.28
C LYS A 567 23.34 -8.01 10.53
N LEU A 568 22.75 -7.04 9.84
CA LEU A 568 23.46 -6.01 9.07
C LEU A 568 24.40 -5.15 9.93
N ILE A 569 24.01 -4.85 11.17
CA ILE A 569 24.86 -4.15 12.15
C ILE A 569 26.02 -5.03 12.60
N LYS A 570 25.76 -6.30 12.93
CA LYS A 570 26.79 -7.29 13.31
C LYS A 570 27.81 -7.54 12.19
N GLU A 571 27.37 -7.51 10.94
CA GLU A 571 28.19 -7.67 9.73
C GLU A 571 28.90 -6.37 9.32
N LYS A 572 28.60 -5.25 10.00
CA LYS A 572 29.17 -3.90 9.77
C LYS A 572 28.83 -3.31 8.39
N GLU A 573 27.65 -3.63 7.87
CA GLU A 573 27.09 -2.95 6.71
C GLU A 573 26.26 -1.72 7.12
N LEU A 574 25.66 -1.76 8.32
CA LEU A 574 24.83 -0.72 8.91
C LEU A 574 25.38 -0.30 10.29
N VAL A 575 25.15 0.94 10.70
CA VAL A 575 25.27 1.39 12.10
C VAL A 575 23.97 2.02 12.53
N ALA A 576 23.42 1.62 13.68
CA ALA A 576 22.33 2.30 14.36
C ALA A 576 22.86 3.15 15.54
N LEU A 577 22.14 4.22 15.90
CA LEU A 577 22.60 5.23 16.85
C LEU A 577 21.42 5.87 17.59
N GLU A 578 21.36 5.72 18.91
CA GLU A 578 20.31 6.32 19.73
C GLU A 578 20.38 7.86 19.66
N CYS A 579 19.38 8.48 19.05
CA CYS A 579 19.49 9.90 18.69
C CYS A 579 19.19 10.85 19.84
N THR A 580 18.41 10.44 20.86
CA THR A 580 18.20 11.28 22.05
C THR A 580 19.47 11.41 22.90
N ALA A 581 20.47 10.54 22.73
CA ALA A 581 21.77 10.62 23.39
C ALA A 581 22.54 11.91 23.06
N MET A 582 22.21 12.58 21.95
CA MET A 582 22.74 13.89 21.58
C MET A 582 22.12 15.06 22.37
N THR A 583 21.03 14.85 23.11
CA THR A 583 20.37 15.94 23.85
C THR A 583 21.09 16.35 25.14
N LEU A 584 20.92 17.61 25.52
CA LEU A 584 21.52 18.22 26.69
C LEU A 584 21.20 17.43 27.97
N GLY A 585 22.24 17.12 28.75
CA GLY A 585 22.13 16.38 30.01
C GLY A 585 22.29 14.86 29.90
N LYS A 586 22.09 14.26 28.71
CA LYS A 586 22.36 12.82 28.49
C LYS A 586 23.86 12.48 28.54
N ASN A 587 24.69 13.37 28.01
CA ASN A 587 26.18 13.31 28.03
C ASN A 587 26.87 12.09 27.38
N LEU A 588 26.14 11.07 26.94
CA LEU A 588 26.62 9.84 26.29
C LEU A 588 27.57 10.09 25.10
N SER A 589 28.60 9.25 24.97
CA SER A 589 29.48 9.22 23.79
C SER A 589 28.82 8.51 22.60
N TYR A 590 29.34 8.75 21.40
CA TYR A 590 28.89 8.09 20.17
C TYR A 590 28.88 6.55 20.29
N LYS A 591 29.88 5.97 20.98
CA LYS A 591 29.97 4.52 21.21
C LYS A 591 28.88 3.99 22.14
N GLU A 592 28.48 4.78 23.14
CA GLU A 592 27.41 4.41 24.07
C GLU A 592 26.03 4.54 23.39
N ALA A 593 25.82 5.60 22.60
CA ALA A 593 24.60 5.76 21.79
C ALA A 593 24.41 4.64 20.75
N LYS A 594 25.51 4.13 20.15
CA LYS A 594 25.46 2.91 19.31
C LYS A 594 25.01 1.70 20.11
N LYS A 595 25.62 1.48 21.28
CA LYS A 595 25.29 0.36 22.17
C LYS A 595 23.83 0.40 22.64
N GLU A 596 23.30 1.59 22.97
CA GLU A 596 21.91 1.77 23.39
C GLU A 596 20.94 1.39 22.26
N ALA A 597 21.21 1.79 21.00
CA ALA A 597 20.43 1.34 19.85
C ALA A 597 20.55 -0.18 19.57
N GLU A 598 21.75 -0.77 19.71
CA GLU A 598 21.94 -2.22 19.60
C GLU A 598 21.18 -2.99 20.69
N GLU A 599 21.09 -2.45 21.91
CA GLU A 599 20.31 -3.02 23.02
C GLU A 599 18.80 -2.86 22.85
N ILE A 600 18.33 -1.73 22.29
CA ILE A 600 16.92 -1.54 21.88
C ILE A 600 16.53 -2.55 20.80
N LEU A 601 17.29 -2.64 19.71
CA LEU A 601 17.05 -3.61 18.62
C LEU A 601 17.06 -5.06 19.13
N LYS A 602 17.99 -5.39 20.04
CA LYS A 602 18.01 -6.71 20.71
C LYS A 602 16.74 -6.97 21.50
N ALA A 603 16.27 -6.01 22.29
CA ALA A 603 15.06 -6.17 23.11
C ALA A 603 13.79 -6.31 22.25
N LEU A 604 13.70 -5.57 21.14
CA LEU A 604 12.59 -5.64 20.17
C LEU A 604 12.48 -7.05 19.53
N ASP A 605 13.60 -7.58 19.04
CA ASP A 605 13.67 -8.91 18.41
C ASP A 605 13.45 -10.06 19.41
N GLU A 606 14.12 -10.03 20.57
CA GLU A 606 14.03 -11.11 21.56
C GLU A 606 12.66 -11.20 22.25
N ASN A 607 11.90 -10.11 22.33
CA ASN A 607 10.56 -10.08 22.91
C ASN A 607 9.41 -10.03 21.87
N LYS A 608 9.73 -10.03 20.57
CA LYS A 608 8.77 -9.93 19.44
C LYS A 608 7.76 -8.80 19.62
N ILE A 609 8.29 -7.63 19.96
CA ILE A 609 7.54 -6.38 20.09
C ILE A 609 7.21 -5.88 18.67
N PRO A 610 5.99 -5.36 18.40
CA PRO A 610 5.63 -4.76 17.10
C PRO A 610 6.14 -3.31 16.97
N ASP A 611 5.73 -2.62 15.89
CA ASP A 611 5.95 -1.18 15.65
C ASP A 611 7.46 -0.79 15.62
N ASN A 612 8.26 -1.54 14.87
CA ASN A 612 9.74 -1.48 14.87
C ASN A 612 10.38 -1.55 13.46
N ASP A 613 9.88 -0.72 12.57
CA ASP A 613 10.24 -0.65 11.15
C ASP A 613 11.51 0.16 10.87
N CYS A 614 12.27 -0.25 9.86
CA CYS A 614 13.38 0.51 9.31
C CYS A 614 13.01 1.13 7.96
N ILE A 615 12.90 2.46 7.95
CA ILE A 615 12.66 3.27 6.76
C ILE A 615 14.00 3.54 6.08
N ASP A 616 14.23 2.91 4.92
CA ASP A 616 15.41 3.16 4.11
C ASP A 616 15.22 4.44 3.29
N VAL A 617 15.90 5.52 3.69
CA VAL A 617 15.71 6.83 3.08
C VAL A 617 16.07 6.82 1.59
N GLN A 618 17.10 6.08 1.19
CA GLN A 618 17.52 5.99 -0.20
C GLN A 618 16.45 5.32 -1.07
N LEU A 619 15.84 4.24 -0.59
CA LEU A 619 14.73 3.58 -1.27
C LEU A 619 13.45 4.45 -1.27
N VAL A 620 13.18 5.19 -0.21
CA VAL A 620 12.07 6.15 -0.14
C VAL A 620 12.29 7.33 -1.11
N ARG A 621 13.53 7.83 -1.29
CA ARG A 621 13.85 8.82 -2.35
C ARG A 621 13.63 8.25 -3.75
N ASN A 622 13.92 6.96 -3.96
CA ASN A 622 13.80 6.31 -5.28
C ASN A 622 12.35 6.10 -5.73
N ILE A 623 11.38 6.05 -4.80
CA ILE A 623 9.93 5.99 -5.12
C ILE A 623 9.27 7.39 -5.21
N GLY A 624 10.06 8.46 -5.15
CA GLY A 624 9.63 9.83 -5.42
C GLY A 624 9.53 10.75 -4.20
N ILE A 625 9.65 10.25 -2.96
CA ILE A 625 9.45 11.08 -1.76
C ILE A 625 10.63 12.05 -1.54
N ARG A 626 10.40 13.34 -1.79
CA ARG A 626 11.35 14.44 -1.63
C ARG A 626 11.20 15.13 -0.26
N PRO A 627 12.23 15.88 0.19
CA PRO A 627 12.08 16.88 1.25
C PRO A 627 10.93 17.85 0.95
N ILE A 628 10.14 18.21 1.98
CA ILE A 628 9.13 19.26 1.84
C ILE A 628 9.78 20.60 1.47
N PRO A 629 9.18 21.42 0.57
CA PRO A 629 9.75 22.68 0.14
C PRO A 629 10.10 23.64 1.28
N MET A 630 11.30 24.24 1.21
CA MET A 630 11.73 25.27 2.15
C MET A 630 10.79 26.49 2.13
N ARG A 631 10.19 26.81 3.27
CA ARG A 631 9.31 27.97 3.42
C ARG A 631 10.10 29.27 3.47
N ARG A 632 10.15 29.99 2.35
CA ARG A 632 10.67 31.37 2.34
C ARG A 632 9.70 32.29 3.07
N ASN A 633 10.07 32.71 4.29
CA ASN A 633 9.33 33.75 5.02
C ASN A 633 9.20 35.01 4.12
N PRO A 634 7.98 35.49 3.77
CA PRO A 634 7.77 36.54 2.78
C PRO A 634 8.46 37.88 3.05
N ALA A 635 8.89 38.14 4.29
CA ALA A 635 9.58 39.36 4.67
C ALA A 635 11.06 39.41 4.27
N GLY A 636 11.73 38.26 4.08
CA GLY A 636 13.19 38.21 3.85
C GLY A 636 14.05 38.73 5.02
N VAL A 637 13.44 38.97 6.18
CA VAL A 637 14.07 39.46 7.41
C VAL A 637 14.01 38.35 8.46
N ILE A 638 15.11 38.14 9.18
CA ILE A 638 15.14 37.29 10.37
C ILE A 638 14.31 38.01 11.45
N ALA A 639 13.10 37.53 11.71
CA ALA A 639 12.30 38.01 12.82
C ALA A 639 12.84 37.40 14.12
N GLU A 640 13.58 38.20 14.89
CA GLU A 640 13.90 37.81 16.28
C GLU A 640 12.59 37.62 17.06
N PRO A 641 12.42 36.53 17.83
CA PRO A 641 11.21 36.30 18.60
C PRO A 641 11.10 37.35 19.70
N SER A 642 10.08 38.20 19.62
CA SER A 642 9.77 39.19 20.65
C SER A 642 9.36 38.48 21.94
N VAL A 643 10.29 38.36 22.88
CA VAL A 643 10.02 37.80 24.21
C VAL A 643 9.18 38.78 25.02
N GLU A 644 7.86 38.61 24.98
CA GLU A 644 6.97 39.22 25.97
C GLU A 644 7.21 38.55 27.34
N ALA A 645 8.10 39.15 28.12
CA ALA A 645 8.32 38.77 29.50
C ALA A 645 7.05 39.01 30.33
N PRO A 646 6.76 38.19 31.38
CA PRO A 646 5.56 38.37 32.20
C PRO A 646 5.49 39.76 32.83
N ALA A 647 4.31 40.39 32.80
CA ALA A 647 4.10 41.75 33.29
C ALA A 647 4.32 41.85 34.81
N ILE A 648 5.51 42.30 35.22
CA ILE A 648 5.80 42.70 36.61
C ILE A 648 5.21 44.10 36.83
N ALA A 649 4.35 44.25 37.83
CA ALA A 649 3.74 45.54 38.16
C ALA A 649 4.80 46.54 38.67
N SER A 650 4.88 47.70 38.03
CA SER A 650 5.85 48.75 38.36
C SER A 650 5.43 49.60 39.57
N GLY A 651 6.27 49.64 40.60
CA GLY A 651 6.29 50.73 41.59
C GLY A 651 6.96 51.98 41.03
N GLU A 652 6.76 53.13 41.69
CA GLU A 652 7.06 54.45 41.11
C GLU A 652 8.49 54.98 41.36
N ALA A 653 9.09 55.51 40.29
CA ALA A 653 9.93 56.75 40.26
C ALA A 653 11.27 56.78 41.06
N PRO A 654 12.13 57.81 40.88
CA PRO A 654 12.12 58.93 39.92
C PRO A 654 13.31 58.90 38.93
N ALA A 655 13.54 60.01 38.20
CA ALA A 655 14.49 60.13 37.08
C ALA A 655 15.53 61.25 37.26
N GLU A 656 16.63 61.18 36.48
CA GLU A 656 17.61 62.21 36.06
C GLU A 656 18.59 61.50 35.06
N THR A 657 19.25 62.05 34.03
CA THR A 657 19.34 63.35 33.31
C THR A 657 19.67 63.03 31.82
N VAL A 658 19.27 63.79 30.78
CA VAL A 658 19.92 65.03 30.20
C VAL A 658 21.44 64.83 30.02
N GLU A 659 22.14 64.99 28.89
CA GLU A 659 22.02 65.68 27.57
C GLU A 659 22.85 64.87 26.50
N GLY A 660 23.06 65.20 25.22
CA GLY A 660 22.62 66.30 24.35
C GLY A 660 23.68 66.73 23.31
N ALA A 661 23.36 66.64 22.01
CA ALA A 661 24.16 67.09 20.83
C ALA A 661 25.57 66.45 20.62
N GLY A 662 26.18 66.44 19.42
CA GLY A 662 25.68 66.76 18.08
C GLY A 662 26.44 67.88 17.34
N LYS A 663 27.11 67.58 16.21
CA LYS A 663 27.42 68.52 15.10
C LYS A 663 27.96 67.81 13.85
N ALA A 664 27.83 68.49 12.70
CA ALA A 664 28.26 68.09 11.34
C ALA A 664 29.33 69.13 10.85
N PRO A 665 29.57 69.49 9.55
CA PRO A 665 28.91 69.11 8.27
C PRO A 665 29.82 68.93 7.02
N ALA A 666 29.17 68.70 5.86
CA ALA A 666 29.59 69.12 4.49
C ALA A 666 30.84 68.43 3.86
N GLU A 667 31.07 68.37 2.54
CA GLU A 667 30.42 68.83 1.28
C GLU A 667 30.76 67.76 0.19
N THR A 668 30.03 67.49 -0.91
CA THR A 668 28.76 67.99 -1.48
C THR A 668 27.99 66.82 -2.19
N ALA A 669 27.19 66.86 -3.27
CA ALA A 669 26.88 67.82 -4.34
C ALA A 669 25.46 67.70 -4.95
N ALA A 670 25.25 68.40 -6.07
CA ALA A 670 24.04 68.59 -6.87
C ALA A 670 24.02 67.68 -8.14
N LYS A 671 22.91 67.42 -8.85
CA LYS A 671 21.50 67.87 -8.74
C LYS A 671 20.55 66.87 -9.45
N ALA A 672 19.26 66.85 -9.05
CA ALA A 672 18.15 66.15 -9.75
C ALA A 672 17.25 67.17 -10.52
N PRO A 673 16.11 66.82 -11.20
CA PRO A 673 14.90 66.26 -10.53
C PRO A 673 13.90 65.39 -11.37
N ARG A 674 13.14 64.50 -10.68
CA ARG A 674 11.64 64.32 -10.63
C ARG A 674 10.78 64.28 -11.93
N LYS A 675 9.61 63.60 -12.03
CA LYS A 675 8.85 62.65 -11.17
C LYS A 675 7.73 61.94 -12.00
N SER A 676 7.08 60.94 -11.40
CA SER A 676 5.83 60.27 -11.80
C SER A 676 4.60 61.21 -11.97
N PRO A 677 3.47 60.77 -12.56
CA PRO A 677 2.42 60.11 -11.76
C PRO A 677 1.59 59.02 -12.48
N ALA A 678 0.56 58.49 -11.81
CA ALA A 678 -0.46 57.56 -12.33
C ALA A 678 -1.86 57.96 -11.80
N LYS A 679 -2.96 57.59 -12.51
CA LYS A 679 -4.30 57.24 -11.94
C LYS A 679 -5.43 57.05 -12.98
N GLU A 680 -6.20 55.96 -12.80
CA GLU A 680 -7.69 55.83 -12.83
C GLU A 680 -8.57 56.05 -14.11
N LYS A 681 -9.84 55.64 -13.95
CA LYS A 681 -10.98 55.42 -14.89
C LYS A 681 -12.15 56.38 -14.46
N PRO A 682 -13.40 56.42 -15.02
CA PRO A 682 -14.03 55.73 -16.17
C PRO A 682 -14.99 56.61 -17.06
N ALA A 683 -15.82 55.95 -17.91
CA ALA A 683 -17.03 56.43 -18.64
C ALA A 683 -16.82 57.44 -19.79
N ALA A 684 -17.64 57.64 -20.85
CA ALA A 684 -18.84 57.09 -21.56
C ALA A 684 -19.43 58.32 -22.34
N THR A 685 -20.28 58.32 -23.39
CA THR A 685 -21.18 57.36 -24.08
C THR A 685 -21.55 57.89 -25.51
N LYS A 686 -22.41 57.19 -26.28
CA LYS A 686 -23.14 57.60 -27.53
C LYS A 686 -22.36 57.56 -28.88
N GLU A 687 -22.95 57.20 -30.04
CA GLU A 687 -24.22 56.46 -30.32
C GLU A 687 -24.27 55.78 -31.71
N VAL A 688 -25.21 54.84 -31.80
CA VAL A 688 -25.55 53.80 -32.79
C VAL A 688 -26.27 54.33 -34.06
N PRO A 689 -26.23 53.59 -35.21
CA PRO A 689 -27.48 53.05 -35.80
C PRO A 689 -27.43 51.51 -36.02
N ALA A 690 -28.58 50.86 -36.26
CA ALA A 690 -28.73 49.38 -36.16
C ALA A 690 -29.80 48.76 -37.10
N ALA A 691 -29.79 47.40 -37.17
CA ALA A 691 -30.82 46.49 -37.70
C ALA A 691 -31.04 46.54 -39.24
N PRO A 692 -31.75 45.58 -39.91
CA PRO A 692 -32.77 44.61 -39.44
C PRO A 692 -32.22 43.18 -39.14
N GLU A 693 -32.92 42.17 -38.57
CA GLU A 693 -34.33 41.69 -38.65
C GLU A 693 -34.68 40.98 -39.99
N ILE A 694 -35.47 39.90 -40.12
CA ILE A 694 -36.33 39.09 -39.21
C ILE A 694 -36.37 37.60 -39.70
N ALA A 695 -36.89 36.70 -38.84
CA ALA A 695 -37.81 35.59 -39.17
C ALA A 695 -37.34 34.19 -39.65
N GLU A 696 -38.25 33.26 -39.38
CA GLU A 696 -38.28 31.80 -39.48
C GLU A 696 -38.21 31.24 -40.92
N VAL A 697 -37.79 29.97 -41.05
CA VAL A 697 -38.69 28.84 -41.42
C VAL A 697 -38.13 27.57 -40.76
N ALA A 698 -39.00 26.66 -40.30
CA ALA A 698 -38.64 25.29 -39.91
C ALA A 698 -39.21 24.28 -40.91
N GLU A 699 -38.39 23.32 -41.34
CA GLU A 699 -38.80 22.16 -42.13
C GLU A 699 -38.05 20.93 -41.55
N ALA A 700 -38.65 20.15 -40.65
CA ALA A 700 -39.78 19.24 -40.83
C ALA A 700 -39.39 17.91 -41.52
N ILE A 701 -38.82 17.00 -40.73
CA ILE A 701 -38.93 15.55 -40.96
C ILE A 701 -39.48 14.94 -39.67
N GLU A 702 -40.81 14.92 -39.54
CA GLU A 702 -41.52 14.34 -38.40
C GLU A 702 -42.26 13.06 -38.81
N ALA A 703 -42.07 12.01 -38.02
CA ALA A 703 -42.91 10.81 -37.94
C ALA A 703 -43.09 9.94 -39.19
N ALA A 704 -43.60 8.70 -39.08
CA ALA A 704 -43.35 7.65 -38.09
C ALA A 704 -43.97 6.35 -38.63
N THR A 705 -43.41 5.19 -38.29
CA THR A 705 -44.21 3.97 -38.02
C THR A 705 -43.35 2.87 -37.40
N VAL A 706 -43.88 2.19 -36.38
CA VAL A 706 -43.36 0.90 -35.93
C VAL A 706 -44.07 -0.17 -36.74
N THR A 707 -43.33 -1.10 -37.34
CA THR A 707 -43.89 -2.35 -37.85
C THR A 707 -42.96 -3.51 -37.55
N THR A 708 -43.36 -4.35 -36.60
CA THR A 708 -42.67 -5.60 -36.29
C THR A 708 -43.00 -6.65 -37.36
N ALA A 709 -42.02 -7.00 -38.19
CA ALA A 709 -42.06 -8.19 -39.05
C ALA A 709 -40.64 -8.76 -39.18
N ALA A 710 -40.52 -10.08 -39.10
CA ALA A 710 -39.23 -10.75 -39.29
C ALA A 710 -38.95 -10.96 -40.78
N ALA A 711 -37.74 -10.62 -41.22
CA ALA A 711 -37.19 -10.99 -42.52
C ALA A 711 -35.71 -11.37 -42.35
N ALA A 712 -35.31 -12.50 -42.90
CA ALA A 712 -33.93 -12.96 -42.89
C ALA A 712 -33.24 -12.62 -44.22
N ALA A 713 -31.91 -12.52 -44.17
CA ALA A 713 -31.00 -12.58 -45.32
C ALA A 713 -31.21 -11.55 -46.45
N SER A 714 -30.58 -10.38 -46.27
CA SER A 714 -29.57 -9.96 -47.25
C SER A 714 -28.47 -9.20 -46.53
N ALA A 715 -27.27 -9.78 -46.47
CA ALA A 715 -26.08 -9.14 -45.91
C ALA A 715 -25.06 -9.01 -47.04
N GLU A 716 -24.47 -7.83 -47.19
CA GLU A 716 -23.34 -7.64 -48.10
C GLU A 716 -22.13 -8.48 -47.62
N PRO A 717 -21.29 -9.00 -48.53
CA PRO A 717 -20.14 -9.81 -48.15
C PRO A 717 -19.17 -8.99 -47.30
N LEU A 718 -18.92 -9.49 -46.09
CA LEU A 718 -18.10 -8.83 -45.07
C LEU A 718 -16.68 -8.60 -45.60
N ARG A 719 -16.32 -7.32 -45.75
CA ARG A 719 -15.10 -6.87 -46.44
C ARG A 719 -13.96 -6.61 -45.44
N TYR A 720 -12.82 -7.23 -45.69
CA TYR A 720 -11.59 -6.95 -44.95
C TYR A 720 -10.85 -5.77 -45.57
N ILE A 721 -10.17 -4.96 -44.74
CA ILE A 721 -9.53 -3.70 -45.14
C ILE A 721 -8.02 -3.80 -44.91
N ARG A 722 -7.22 -3.38 -45.90
CA ARG A 722 -5.78 -3.18 -45.77
C ARG A 722 -5.51 -1.70 -45.51
N GLU A 723 -4.77 -1.41 -44.45
CA GLU A 723 -4.28 -0.06 -44.13
C GLU A 723 -2.75 -0.06 -43.94
N GLU A 724 -2.16 1.13 -43.88
CA GLU A 724 -0.76 1.35 -43.55
C GLU A 724 -0.62 1.62 -42.04
N TYR A 725 0.40 1.05 -41.40
CA TYR A 725 0.67 1.27 -39.98
C TYR A 725 1.21 2.69 -39.76
N ARG A 726 0.58 3.43 -38.83
CA ARG A 726 1.04 4.76 -38.41
C ARG A 726 1.80 4.63 -37.11
N VAL A 727 2.88 5.41 -36.97
CA VAL A 727 3.69 5.50 -35.75
C VAL A 727 3.32 6.79 -35.02
N PHE A 728 3.39 6.80 -33.69
CA PHE A 728 3.19 8.00 -32.88
C PHE A 728 4.47 8.87 -32.85
N GLU A 729 4.40 10.07 -33.45
CA GLU A 729 5.55 10.97 -33.62
C GLU A 729 5.51 12.23 -32.73
N LYS A 730 4.59 12.31 -31.76
CA LYS A 730 4.47 13.46 -30.86
C LYS A 730 5.62 13.48 -29.86
N ASP A 731 6.30 14.62 -29.74
CA ASP A 731 7.28 14.83 -28.68
C ASP A 731 6.58 14.93 -27.31
N LEU A 732 7.10 14.18 -26.35
CA LEU A 732 6.69 14.17 -24.95
C LEU A 732 7.89 14.42 -24.02
N SER A 733 8.95 15.07 -24.51
CA SER A 733 10.20 15.37 -23.80
C SER A 733 10.02 16.15 -22.48
N GLN A 734 8.87 16.80 -22.26
CA GLN A 734 8.50 17.38 -20.96
C GLN A 734 8.35 16.35 -19.82
N ILE A 735 8.16 15.07 -20.15
CA ILE A 735 8.15 13.95 -19.20
C ILE A 735 9.60 13.51 -19.00
N THR A 736 10.21 13.84 -17.87
CA THR A 736 11.61 13.54 -17.54
C THR A 736 11.70 12.62 -16.32
N ILE A 737 12.89 12.08 -16.04
CA ILE A 737 13.10 11.24 -14.85
C ILE A 737 12.82 11.98 -13.53
N ASP A 738 12.93 13.31 -13.52
CA ASP A 738 12.75 14.14 -12.32
C ASP A 738 11.28 14.29 -11.94
N ASN A 739 10.37 14.36 -12.92
CA ASN A 739 8.93 14.57 -12.75
C ASN A 739 8.07 13.33 -13.05
N PHE A 740 8.66 12.21 -13.48
CA PHE A 740 7.98 11.00 -13.93
C PHE A 740 6.91 10.46 -12.96
N TYR A 741 7.14 10.59 -11.66
CA TYR A 741 6.26 10.07 -10.61
C TYR A 741 5.22 11.09 -10.10
N ASP A 742 5.23 12.33 -10.59
CA ASP A 742 4.34 13.39 -10.12
C ASP A 742 2.90 13.16 -10.57
N ARG A 743 1.89 13.62 -9.80
CA ARG A 743 0.46 13.43 -10.13
C ARG A 743 0.09 14.02 -11.50
N GLN A 744 0.64 15.19 -11.84
CA GLN A 744 0.44 15.83 -13.15
C GLN A 744 1.05 14.99 -14.28
N THR A 745 2.27 14.49 -14.11
CA THR A 745 2.97 13.67 -15.11
C THR A 745 2.30 12.30 -15.28
N LYS A 746 1.83 11.66 -14.21
CA LYS A 746 1.01 10.42 -14.28
C LYS A 746 -0.24 10.62 -15.16
N LYS A 747 -0.90 11.77 -15.07
CA LYS A 747 -2.04 12.12 -15.92
C LYS A 747 -1.62 12.30 -17.38
N LEU A 748 -0.55 13.06 -17.64
CA LEU A 748 0.04 13.18 -18.99
C LEU A 748 0.47 11.82 -19.57
N ILE A 749 0.92 10.86 -18.75
CA ILE A 749 1.25 9.49 -19.18
C ILE A 749 -0.04 8.69 -19.48
N LYS A 750 -1.09 8.74 -18.64
CA LYS A 750 -2.39 8.10 -18.97
C LYS A 750 -2.98 8.69 -20.26
N GLU A 751 -2.89 10.00 -20.47
CA GLU A 751 -3.31 10.70 -21.69
C GLU A 751 -2.46 10.27 -22.91
N ALA A 752 -1.12 10.21 -22.78
CA ALA A 752 -0.23 9.73 -23.83
C ALA A 752 -0.44 8.25 -24.18
N ILE A 753 -0.75 7.39 -23.21
CA ILE A 753 -1.15 5.98 -23.45
C ILE A 753 -2.39 5.95 -24.35
N SER A 754 -3.41 6.77 -24.05
CA SER A 754 -4.62 6.85 -24.86
C SER A 754 -4.36 7.43 -26.26
N GLU A 755 -3.51 8.46 -26.41
CA GLU A 755 -3.13 8.99 -27.73
C GLU A 755 -2.33 7.98 -28.57
N ILE A 756 -1.37 7.27 -27.96
CA ILE A 756 -0.60 6.21 -28.65
C ILE A 756 -1.54 5.08 -29.08
N VAL A 757 -2.49 4.67 -28.25
CA VAL A 757 -3.49 3.66 -28.64
C VAL A 757 -4.42 4.19 -29.74
N GLN A 758 -4.74 5.49 -29.78
CA GLN A 758 -5.51 6.10 -30.87
C GLN A 758 -4.79 6.07 -32.23
N VAL A 759 -3.47 6.24 -32.26
CA VAL A 759 -2.66 6.20 -33.50
C VAL A 759 -2.25 4.77 -33.88
N GLU A 760 -1.78 3.99 -32.91
CA GLU A 760 -1.13 2.68 -33.11
C GLU A 760 -2.00 1.47 -32.72
N GLY A 761 -3.21 1.67 -32.21
CA GLY A 761 -4.12 0.60 -31.79
C GLY A 761 -4.68 -0.26 -32.96
N PRO A 762 -4.75 -1.59 -32.82
CA PRO A 762 -4.29 -2.40 -31.68
C PRO A 762 -2.76 -2.50 -31.60
N ILE A 763 -2.21 -2.19 -30.41
CA ILE A 763 -0.77 -2.19 -30.13
C ILE A 763 -0.44 -3.20 -29.02
N SER A 764 0.74 -3.83 -29.07
CA SER A 764 1.24 -4.66 -27.97
C SER A 764 1.76 -3.77 -26.83
N GLN A 765 1.63 -4.20 -25.57
CA GLN A 765 2.22 -3.45 -24.46
C GLN A 765 3.74 -3.26 -24.59
N PRO A 766 4.55 -4.25 -25.02
CA PRO A 766 5.98 -4.03 -25.28
C PRO A 766 6.25 -2.97 -26.36
N ALA A 767 5.42 -2.88 -27.41
CA ALA A 767 5.52 -1.80 -28.40
C ALA A 767 5.17 -0.45 -27.78
N LEU A 768 4.01 -0.33 -27.12
CA LEU A 768 3.55 0.90 -26.48
C LEU A 768 4.54 1.45 -25.45
N ILE A 769 5.16 0.59 -24.63
CA ILE A 769 6.18 1.00 -23.66
C ILE A 769 7.46 1.50 -24.38
N ARG A 770 7.87 0.86 -25.48
CA ARG A 770 8.98 1.37 -26.31
C ARG A 770 8.64 2.73 -26.93
N THR A 771 7.42 2.94 -27.45
CA THR A 771 6.96 4.23 -27.96
C THR A 771 7.00 5.30 -26.87
N LEU A 772 6.41 5.04 -25.69
CA LEU A 772 6.47 5.97 -24.54
C LEU A 772 7.91 6.35 -24.14
N ILE A 773 8.82 5.37 -24.04
CA ILE A 773 10.22 5.64 -23.66
C ILE A 773 10.92 6.47 -24.74
N ASN A 774 10.68 6.18 -26.02
CA ASN A 774 11.32 6.89 -27.14
C ASN A 774 10.78 8.32 -27.33
N SER A 775 9.52 8.57 -26.98
CA SER A 775 8.89 9.91 -27.06
C SER A 775 9.21 10.80 -25.85
N THR A 776 9.81 10.29 -24.77
CA THR A 776 9.96 11.01 -23.49
C THR A 776 11.43 11.23 -23.07
N GLY A 777 11.66 12.17 -22.16
CA GLY A 777 12.96 12.45 -21.55
C GLY A 777 13.44 11.41 -20.53
N LEU A 778 12.89 10.19 -20.53
CA LEU A 778 13.24 9.11 -19.59
C LEU A 778 14.53 8.37 -19.95
N GLY A 779 14.98 8.43 -21.21
CA GLY A 779 16.24 7.84 -21.65
C GLY A 779 16.23 6.31 -21.65
N ARG A 780 16.90 5.67 -20.66
CA ARG A 780 16.95 4.20 -20.54
C ARG A 780 16.03 3.74 -19.41
N ALA A 781 14.95 3.04 -19.75
CA ALA A 781 14.09 2.40 -18.76
C ALA A 781 14.83 1.30 -17.99
N GLY A 782 15.08 1.53 -16.70
CA GLY A 782 15.39 0.47 -15.73
C GLY A 782 14.12 -0.26 -15.29
N LYS A 783 14.28 -1.41 -14.62
CA LYS A 783 13.17 -2.29 -14.18
C LYS A 783 12.01 -1.51 -13.55
N ASN A 784 12.30 -0.63 -12.59
CA ASN A 784 11.31 0.17 -11.86
C ASN A 784 10.48 1.12 -12.76
N ILE A 785 11.05 1.62 -13.87
CA ILE A 785 10.35 2.51 -14.82
C ILE A 785 9.35 1.68 -15.62
N SER A 786 9.78 0.52 -16.14
CA SER A 786 8.91 -0.42 -16.84
C SER A 786 7.76 -0.90 -15.95
N GLU A 787 8.05 -1.28 -14.70
CA GLU A 787 7.04 -1.71 -13.72
C GLU A 787 6.05 -0.58 -13.33
N HIS A 788 6.47 0.69 -13.38
CA HIS A 788 5.55 1.82 -13.18
C HIS A 788 4.66 2.04 -14.41
N LEU A 789 5.23 1.99 -15.62
CA LEU A 789 4.47 2.05 -16.87
C LEU A 789 3.48 0.88 -16.99
N ASP A 790 3.85 -0.32 -16.57
CA ASP A 790 2.98 -1.51 -16.57
C ASP A 790 1.74 -1.37 -15.66
N LYS A 791 1.85 -0.58 -14.58
CA LYS A 791 0.76 -0.21 -13.66
C LYS A 791 -0.09 0.93 -14.21
N LEU A 792 0.51 1.95 -14.82
CA LEU A 792 -0.23 3.02 -15.50
C LEU A 792 -1.01 2.48 -16.72
N VAL A 793 -0.43 1.56 -17.49
CA VAL A 793 -1.11 0.82 -18.58
C VAL A 793 -2.25 -0.06 -18.06
N ALA A 794 -2.15 -0.58 -16.83
CA ALA A 794 -3.24 -1.36 -16.21
C ALA A 794 -4.43 -0.50 -15.74
N THR A 795 -4.24 0.83 -15.63
CA THR A 795 -5.22 1.80 -15.10
C THR A 795 -5.56 2.90 -16.12
N ALA A 796 -5.21 2.72 -17.40
CA ALA A 796 -5.59 3.60 -18.49
C ALA A 796 -6.93 3.19 -19.10
N ASP A 797 -7.71 4.15 -19.60
CA ASP A 797 -9.03 3.92 -20.23
C ASP A 797 -8.87 3.36 -21.67
N VAL A 798 -8.35 2.14 -21.75
CA VAL A 798 -8.08 1.41 -22.98
C VAL A 798 -8.46 -0.05 -22.80
N LYS A 799 -9.09 -0.64 -23.81
CA LYS A 799 -9.58 -2.02 -23.72
C LYS A 799 -8.43 -2.99 -23.93
N ILE A 800 -8.22 -3.91 -22.99
CA ILE A 800 -7.10 -4.86 -23.02
C ILE A 800 -7.57 -6.27 -23.41
N THR A 801 -6.82 -6.93 -24.29
CA THR A 801 -6.94 -8.37 -24.59
C THR A 801 -5.63 -9.08 -24.34
N ARG A 802 -5.66 -10.38 -24.01
CA ARG A 802 -4.44 -11.22 -23.90
C ARG A 802 -4.30 -12.20 -25.06
N GLN A 803 -3.07 -12.41 -25.51
CA GLN A 803 -2.66 -13.35 -26.55
C GLN A 803 -1.26 -13.88 -26.20
N SER A 804 -1.11 -15.19 -26.01
CA SER A 804 0.19 -15.83 -25.70
C SER A 804 0.97 -15.14 -24.58
N GLY A 805 0.28 -14.77 -23.48
CA GLY A 805 0.84 -14.00 -22.35
C GLY A 805 0.88 -12.48 -22.55
N VAL A 806 1.01 -11.98 -23.78
CA VAL A 806 1.12 -10.56 -24.11
C VAL A 806 -0.22 -9.83 -23.97
N ARG A 807 -0.22 -8.64 -23.34
CA ARG A 807 -1.35 -7.69 -23.33
C ARG A 807 -1.33 -6.85 -24.63
N PHE A 808 -2.46 -6.79 -25.32
CA PHE A 808 -2.72 -5.92 -26.47
C PHE A 808 -3.81 -4.90 -26.12
N LEU A 809 -3.55 -3.63 -26.41
CA LEU A 809 -4.39 -2.48 -26.07
C LEU A 809 -5.18 -2.01 -27.31
N TRP A 810 -6.42 -1.60 -27.08
CA TRP A 810 -7.39 -1.22 -28.12
C TRP A 810 -8.07 0.10 -27.79
N ASN A 811 -8.45 0.84 -28.83
CA ASN A 811 -9.21 2.08 -28.73
C ASN A 811 -10.47 1.92 -27.87
N HIS A 812 -10.73 2.93 -27.04
CA HIS A 812 -11.94 2.99 -26.22
C HIS A 812 -13.21 2.78 -27.09
N GLY A 813 -14.19 2.06 -26.54
CA GLY A 813 -15.41 1.65 -27.26
C GLY A 813 -15.22 0.56 -28.34
N SER A 814 -14.01 0.25 -28.79
CA SER A 814 -13.80 -0.72 -29.88
C SER A 814 -14.11 -2.16 -29.44
N ASN A 815 -14.70 -2.95 -30.34
CA ASN A 815 -14.89 -4.38 -30.12
C ASN A 815 -13.97 -5.21 -31.03
N PRO A 816 -13.03 -5.99 -30.49
CA PRO A 816 -12.11 -6.81 -31.30
C PRO A 816 -12.81 -7.80 -32.24
N ALA A 817 -14.03 -8.25 -31.91
CA ALA A 817 -14.82 -9.09 -32.80
C ALA A 817 -15.24 -8.37 -34.09
N ASP A 818 -15.54 -7.06 -33.99
CA ASP A 818 -16.02 -6.23 -35.08
C ASP A 818 -14.87 -5.56 -35.87
N TYR A 819 -13.62 -5.90 -35.55
CA TYR A 819 -12.43 -5.34 -36.16
C TYR A 819 -12.00 -6.11 -37.43
N HIS A 820 -12.04 -5.41 -38.57
CA HIS A 820 -11.90 -5.97 -39.93
C HIS A 820 -10.71 -5.43 -40.73
N THR A 821 -9.93 -4.52 -40.15
CA THR A 821 -8.71 -3.96 -40.74
C THR A 821 -7.48 -4.81 -40.39
N PHE A 822 -6.52 -4.95 -41.30
CA PHE A 822 -5.13 -5.27 -40.94
C PHE A 822 -4.21 -4.13 -41.41
N ARG A 823 -3.29 -3.71 -40.55
CA ARG A 823 -2.33 -2.64 -40.88
C ARG A 823 -0.97 -3.25 -41.21
N PHE A 824 -0.47 -2.89 -42.38
CA PHE A 824 0.81 -3.34 -42.89
C PHE A 824 1.90 -2.30 -42.65
N GLN A 825 3.10 -2.79 -42.29
CA GLN A 825 4.36 -2.07 -42.29
C GLN A 825 5.45 -3.06 -42.69
N GLU A 826 6.45 -2.61 -43.44
CA GLU A 826 7.64 -3.45 -43.65
C GLU A 826 8.32 -3.72 -42.29
N GLN A 827 8.68 -4.98 -42.04
CA GLN A 827 9.49 -5.42 -40.89
C GLN A 827 8.89 -5.20 -39.48
N ARG A 828 7.59 -4.93 -39.33
CA ARG A 828 6.90 -4.99 -38.01
C ARG A 828 7.10 -6.38 -37.38
N ASN A 829 7.49 -6.43 -36.10
CA ASN A 829 7.71 -7.69 -35.39
C ASN A 829 6.41 -8.52 -35.39
N THR A 830 6.49 -9.80 -35.73
CA THR A 830 5.33 -10.72 -35.76
C THR A 830 4.68 -10.88 -34.38
N GLU A 831 5.49 -10.77 -33.31
CA GLU A 831 5.06 -10.81 -31.91
C GLU A 831 4.23 -9.58 -31.50
N ASP A 832 4.38 -8.45 -32.21
CA ASP A 832 3.66 -7.20 -31.97
C ASP A 832 2.34 -7.08 -32.78
N ILE A 833 1.89 -8.16 -33.44
CA ILE A 833 0.67 -8.21 -34.27
C ILE A 833 -0.44 -9.01 -33.55
N CYS A 834 -1.63 -8.41 -33.42
CA CYS A 834 -2.73 -9.08 -32.74
C CYS A 834 -3.43 -10.12 -33.64
N LYS A 835 -4.01 -11.16 -33.04
CA LYS A 835 -4.67 -12.29 -33.72
C LYS A 835 -5.82 -11.89 -34.64
N TYR A 836 -6.41 -10.72 -34.43
CA TYR A 836 -7.47 -10.19 -35.29
C TYR A 836 -6.88 -9.52 -36.54
N GLU A 837 -5.75 -8.81 -36.45
CA GLU A 837 -5.00 -8.37 -37.65
C GLU A 837 -4.51 -9.57 -38.46
N LEU A 838 -4.01 -10.61 -37.80
CA LEU A 838 -3.61 -11.86 -38.45
C LEU A 838 -4.80 -12.59 -39.14
N LYS A 839 -5.96 -12.69 -38.46
CA LYS A 839 -7.24 -13.14 -39.05
C LYS A 839 -7.59 -12.32 -40.30
N ASN A 840 -7.58 -10.98 -40.17
CA ASN A 840 -7.97 -10.05 -41.23
C ASN A 840 -7.05 -10.18 -42.46
N ALA A 841 -5.73 -10.32 -42.27
CA ALA A 841 -4.77 -10.53 -43.35
C ALA A 841 -5.04 -11.83 -44.14
N VAL A 842 -5.26 -12.97 -43.44
CA VAL A 842 -5.58 -14.25 -44.09
C VAL A 842 -6.92 -14.20 -44.83
N CYS A 843 -7.94 -13.57 -44.25
CA CYS A 843 -9.25 -13.45 -44.89
C CYS A 843 -9.21 -12.50 -46.11
N CYS A 844 -8.41 -11.44 -46.06
CA CYS A 844 -8.17 -10.56 -47.21
C CYS A 844 -7.46 -11.29 -48.35
N LEU A 845 -6.38 -12.04 -48.06
CA LEU A 845 -5.68 -12.86 -49.06
C LEU A 845 -6.61 -13.88 -49.74
N LEU A 846 -7.52 -14.51 -48.99
CA LEU A 846 -8.51 -15.44 -49.53
C LEU A 846 -9.63 -14.74 -50.33
N GLN A 847 -9.97 -13.48 -50.02
CA GLN A 847 -10.89 -12.68 -50.84
C GLN A 847 -10.24 -12.21 -52.15
N GLU A 848 -8.94 -11.89 -52.14
CA GLU A 848 -8.18 -11.47 -53.33
C GLU A 848 -7.83 -12.63 -54.26
N ASN A 849 -7.46 -13.79 -53.72
CA ASN A 849 -6.87 -14.91 -54.48
C ASN A 849 -7.76 -16.16 -54.57
N GLY A 850 -8.89 -16.19 -53.85
CA GLY A 850 -9.80 -17.34 -53.80
C GLY A 850 -9.33 -18.46 -52.85
N PRO A 851 -9.79 -19.71 -53.05
CA PRO A 851 -9.47 -20.82 -52.14
C PRO A 851 -8.00 -21.23 -52.19
N MET A 852 -7.27 -21.13 -51.07
CA MET A 852 -5.82 -21.40 -50.99
C MET A 852 -5.49 -22.52 -50.02
N THR A 853 -4.45 -23.30 -50.31
CA THR A 853 -3.83 -24.25 -49.37
C THR A 853 -3.04 -23.52 -48.27
N LYS A 854 -2.65 -24.25 -47.20
CA LYS A 854 -1.84 -23.68 -46.10
C LYS A 854 -0.53 -23.10 -46.65
N GLU A 855 0.12 -23.83 -47.54
CA GLU A 855 1.42 -23.55 -48.13
C GLU A 855 1.37 -22.29 -49.03
N GLU A 856 0.28 -22.13 -49.79
CA GLU A 856 0.01 -20.93 -50.58
C GLU A 856 -0.25 -19.70 -49.70
N ILE A 857 -1.03 -19.84 -48.62
CA ILE A 857 -1.25 -18.74 -47.66
C ILE A 857 0.06 -18.33 -46.98
N THR A 858 0.89 -19.28 -46.53
CA THR A 858 2.21 -18.97 -45.96
C THR A 858 3.08 -18.21 -46.95
N LYS A 859 3.13 -18.63 -48.22
CA LYS A 859 3.90 -17.93 -49.27
C LYS A 859 3.37 -16.52 -49.55
N ALA A 860 2.05 -16.35 -49.57
CA ALA A 860 1.41 -15.05 -49.75
C ALA A 860 1.65 -14.12 -48.55
N MET A 861 1.58 -14.63 -47.32
CA MET A 861 1.91 -13.88 -46.09
C MET A 861 3.35 -13.38 -46.07
N VAL A 862 4.33 -14.17 -46.51
CA VAL A 862 5.74 -13.75 -46.65
C VAL A 862 5.85 -12.52 -47.57
N SER A 863 5.17 -12.54 -48.72
CA SER A 863 5.17 -11.42 -49.66
C SER A 863 4.34 -10.22 -49.18
N LEU A 864 3.24 -10.45 -48.46
CA LEU A 864 2.38 -9.41 -47.91
C LEU A 864 3.08 -8.64 -46.78
N LEU A 865 3.93 -9.32 -46.00
CA LEU A 865 4.72 -8.75 -44.91
C LEU A 865 6.07 -8.13 -45.38
N GLY A 866 6.33 -8.07 -46.69
CA GLY A 866 7.51 -7.40 -47.26
C GLY A 866 8.82 -8.19 -47.20
N TYR A 867 8.80 -9.48 -46.83
CA TYR A 867 10.02 -10.28 -46.69
C TYR A 867 10.42 -10.98 -47.99
N SER A 868 11.69 -10.86 -48.40
CA SER A 868 12.19 -11.44 -49.66
C SER A 868 12.37 -12.96 -49.64
N ARG A 869 12.31 -13.59 -48.45
CA ARG A 869 12.42 -15.04 -48.20
C ARG A 869 11.60 -15.40 -46.97
N SER A 870 11.12 -16.65 -46.89
CA SER A 870 10.53 -17.15 -45.66
C SER A 870 11.60 -17.37 -44.58
N SER A 871 11.16 -17.36 -43.33
CA SER A 871 11.94 -17.76 -42.16
C SER A 871 11.00 -18.41 -41.15
N HIS A 872 11.55 -19.21 -40.22
CA HIS A 872 10.77 -19.96 -39.23
C HIS A 872 9.69 -19.09 -38.54
N ARG A 873 10.08 -17.90 -38.06
CA ARG A 873 9.18 -16.93 -37.42
C ARG A 873 8.02 -16.44 -38.31
N ILE A 874 8.24 -16.32 -39.63
CA ILE A 874 7.20 -15.90 -40.57
C ILE A 874 6.29 -17.08 -40.94
N GLU A 875 6.85 -18.29 -41.02
CA GLU A 875 6.09 -19.52 -41.26
C GLU A 875 5.22 -19.89 -40.04
N GLU A 876 5.71 -19.65 -38.82
CA GLU A 876 4.96 -19.68 -37.57
C GLU A 876 3.87 -18.60 -37.55
N CYS A 877 4.20 -17.34 -37.85
CA CYS A 877 3.22 -16.26 -37.91
C CYS A 877 2.07 -16.54 -38.90
N ALA A 878 2.37 -17.11 -40.08
CA ALA A 878 1.35 -17.54 -41.03
C ALA A 878 0.52 -18.74 -40.51
N ALA A 879 1.14 -19.69 -39.80
CA ALA A 879 0.42 -20.80 -39.18
C ALA A 879 -0.52 -20.34 -38.06
N ASP A 880 -0.07 -19.40 -37.21
CA ASP A 880 -0.88 -18.78 -36.17
C ASP A 880 -1.99 -17.89 -36.74
N ALA A 881 -1.75 -17.22 -37.89
CA ALA A 881 -2.79 -16.46 -38.58
C ALA A 881 -3.93 -17.36 -39.10
N ILE A 882 -3.58 -18.50 -39.73
CA ILE A 882 -4.55 -19.52 -40.18
C ILE A 882 -5.27 -20.14 -38.98
N LYS A 883 -4.56 -20.42 -37.88
CA LYS A 883 -5.13 -20.93 -36.64
C LYS A 883 -6.14 -19.94 -36.02
N ALA A 884 -5.76 -18.68 -35.86
CA ALA A 884 -6.62 -17.61 -35.35
C ALA A 884 -7.87 -17.43 -36.21
N ALA A 885 -7.74 -17.48 -37.54
CA ALA A 885 -8.87 -17.39 -38.46
C ALA A 885 -9.87 -18.56 -38.32
N ARG A 886 -9.37 -19.78 -38.03
CA ARG A 886 -10.22 -20.95 -37.73
C ARG A 886 -10.86 -20.89 -36.34
N GLU A 887 -10.10 -20.50 -35.32
CA GLU A 887 -10.60 -20.34 -33.94
C GLU A 887 -11.71 -19.27 -33.85
N LEU A 888 -11.54 -18.17 -34.58
CA LEU A 888 -12.53 -17.10 -34.73
C LEU A 888 -13.63 -17.41 -35.77
N LYS A 889 -13.64 -18.62 -36.35
CA LYS A 889 -14.64 -19.14 -37.30
C LYS A 889 -14.83 -18.30 -38.57
N ALA A 890 -13.82 -17.51 -38.95
CA ALA A 890 -13.82 -16.63 -40.12
C ALA A 890 -13.43 -17.37 -41.42
N ILE A 891 -12.74 -18.50 -41.30
CA ILE A 891 -12.44 -19.41 -42.42
C ILE A 891 -12.84 -20.85 -42.11
N GLU A 892 -13.26 -21.57 -43.14
CA GLU A 892 -13.45 -23.02 -43.11
C GLU A 892 -12.56 -23.73 -44.14
N GLN A 893 -12.46 -25.06 -44.08
CA GLN A 893 -11.59 -25.86 -44.93
C GLN A 893 -12.41 -26.82 -45.78
N ASN A 894 -12.26 -26.75 -47.11
CA ASN A 894 -13.01 -27.58 -48.06
C ASN A 894 -12.43 -29.00 -48.19
N GLU A 895 -13.14 -29.86 -48.92
CA GLU A 895 -12.74 -31.26 -49.19
C GLU A 895 -11.37 -31.40 -49.86
N ARG A 896 -10.90 -30.36 -50.57
CA ARG A 896 -9.59 -30.29 -51.22
C ARG A 896 -8.48 -29.77 -50.30
N LYS A 897 -8.75 -29.62 -49.01
CA LYS A 897 -7.88 -29.04 -47.96
C LYS A 897 -7.54 -27.55 -48.16
N GLN A 898 -8.20 -26.85 -49.08
CA GLN A 898 -8.06 -25.40 -49.24
C GLN A 898 -8.94 -24.68 -48.23
N PHE A 899 -8.51 -23.50 -47.77
CA PHE A 899 -9.31 -22.63 -46.92
C PHE A 899 -10.15 -21.66 -47.75
N VAL A 900 -11.32 -21.29 -47.23
CA VAL A 900 -12.22 -20.27 -47.78
C VAL A 900 -12.74 -19.38 -46.66
N VAL A 901 -13.03 -18.12 -46.96
CA VAL A 901 -13.75 -17.22 -46.05
C VAL A 901 -15.21 -17.67 -45.93
N ARG A 902 -15.77 -17.54 -44.73
CA ARG A 902 -17.10 -18.00 -44.34
C ARG A 902 -18.15 -16.89 -44.36
#